data_AF-A0A358KG69-F1
#
_entry.id   AF-A0A358KG69-F1
#
_cell.length_a   1.000
_cell.length_b   1.000
_cell.length_c   1.000
_cell.angle_alpha   90.00
_cell.angle_beta   90.00
_cell.angle_gamma   90.00
#
_symmetry.space_group_name_H-M   'P 1'
#
loop_
_entity.id
_entity.type
_entity.pdbx_description
1 polymer ?
#
loop_
_entity_poly.entity_id
_entity_poly.type
_entity_poly.pdbx_seq_one_letter_code
_entity_poly.pdbx_strand_id
1 'polypeptide(L)'
;PHSLLKPEIVAPGELIQSAKMGTGSDGAWFTGSSLATPHVSGAAALARQAYPERTATQIKSLLLNTANPIAHKDGTPYPESLAGAGFLDVAQAVKTTVTAMAEGTDGLTTLSLGDLAFSTPWESTRQIRVTNHGKAAVSFELSVEETVTEPGFTIELPEERTIQVPANDHRLVTVTFKANPKQFDRSGDPLTPEKINGRARSWVYEVSGKIRFDGDDRTLRVPYHAVVRAASKKRATVRKIGLPEEDSVELSLPLRGHSAHPKPLVSVFELAAISPPKGGLDDPADIAADVLAVGVASDYPQVGSVEKTTLYFAIANAGNWTNPHSFIYDPHLQIDTDFNGWVDHELASCSNGGLLKDDLTKSAFVDDVFLSILIRVPRDERGIADAGFLNVFPPDRYDTVPFNNRVMVLPVPAKMLGLSESKTDFDFRVLSLGAEQYGYPEIDRTSMIRYDITEPVVHTAFGIDGTVMHDSNEPVRIAVDRRLAKSKNVRPAVMIMHHMNTDAHKVDLVELKLDTDDVDGDGLVDVNELALYGDLTTTDTPLNTDTDKDGATDADELAAGTDPKDPNSVFLLKPNVRTTSLGPELKWSSVADKSYLVQRTPALGQAFETVSGPIPATPPLNTFVDKTAPLGQGFFYRILKP
;
A
#
# COMPACT_ATOMS: atom_id res chain seq x y z
N PRO A 1 0.77 -1.85 19.81
CA PRO A 1 -0.15 -2.14 18.69
C PRO A 1 -1.12 -0.96 18.43
N HIS A 2 -1.41 -0.67 17.16
CA HIS A 2 -2.36 0.38 16.68
C HIS A 2 -1.94 1.84 16.83
N SER A 3 -0.64 2.15 16.94
CA SER A 3 -0.14 3.53 16.99
C SER A 3 -0.82 4.41 18.06
N LEU A 4 -1.19 3.81 19.20
CA LEU A 4 -1.74 4.55 20.34
C LEU A 4 -0.66 5.41 21.01
N LEU A 5 -1.09 6.52 21.62
CA LEU A 5 -0.20 7.52 22.19
C LEU A 5 0.70 6.94 23.30
N LYS A 6 2.01 6.95 23.03
CA LYS A 6 3.10 6.72 23.98
C LYS A 6 4.29 7.60 23.62
N PRO A 7 5.10 8.05 24.60
CA PRO A 7 4.88 7.96 26.04
C PRO A 7 3.67 8.82 26.49
N GLU A 8 3.24 8.69 27.75
CA GLU A 8 2.09 9.46 28.24
C GLU A 8 2.50 10.72 29.01
N ILE A 9 3.70 10.77 29.58
CA ILE A 9 4.23 11.91 30.36
C ILE A 9 5.76 11.85 30.38
N VAL A 10 6.41 13.00 30.56
CA VAL A 10 7.85 13.12 30.72
C VAL A 10 8.19 13.56 32.15
N ALA A 11 9.33 13.05 32.66
CA ALA A 11 9.90 13.42 33.95
C ALA A 11 11.44 13.40 33.86
N PRO A 12 12.17 13.96 34.86
CA PRO A 12 13.63 13.95 34.86
C PRO A 12 14.21 12.54 34.73
N GLY A 13 14.96 12.30 33.65
CA GLY A 13 15.63 11.01 33.39
C GLY A 13 17.10 11.15 32.97
N GLU A 14 17.62 12.36 32.84
CA GLU A 14 19.00 12.62 32.45
C GLU A 14 19.82 13.13 33.63
N LEU A 15 21.03 12.58 33.81
CA LEU A 15 21.95 12.94 34.89
C LEU A 15 21.25 12.94 36.25
N ILE A 16 20.64 11.82 36.62
CA ILE A 16 19.97 11.65 37.91
C ILE A 16 20.93 10.98 38.90
N GLN A 17 21.17 11.63 40.03
CA GLN A 17 21.91 11.03 41.15
C GLN A 17 20.97 10.18 42.01
N SER A 18 21.31 8.91 42.20
CA SER A 18 20.56 7.98 43.07
C SER A 18 21.52 7.13 43.91
N ALA A 19 20.98 6.33 44.84
CA ALA A 19 21.78 5.50 45.76
C ALA A 19 22.64 4.48 45.00
N LYS A 20 23.94 4.41 45.35
CA LYS A 20 24.89 3.48 44.73
C LYS A 20 24.96 2.18 45.51
N MET A 21 24.59 1.08 44.84
CA MET A 21 24.60 -0.28 45.38
C MET A 21 25.95 -0.64 46.04
N GLY A 22 25.89 -1.23 47.24
CA GLY A 22 27.07 -1.75 47.97
C GLY A 22 27.91 -0.71 48.70
N THR A 23 27.58 0.58 48.63
CA THR A 23 28.39 1.66 49.24
C THR A 23 27.88 2.13 50.61
N GLY A 24 26.63 1.79 50.96
CA GLY A 24 25.98 2.23 52.20
C GLY A 24 25.53 3.69 52.23
N SER A 25 26.29 4.62 51.61
CA SER A 25 26.00 6.06 51.66
C SER A 25 26.20 6.82 50.35
N ASP A 26 26.87 6.25 49.35
CA ASP A 26 27.27 7.04 48.17
C ASP A 26 26.16 7.11 47.12
N GLY A 27 26.25 8.14 46.27
CA GLY A 27 25.42 8.30 45.09
C GLY A 27 26.12 7.85 43.79
N ALA A 28 25.31 7.54 42.78
CA ALA A 28 25.74 7.28 41.41
C ALA A 28 24.84 8.02 40.43
N TRP A 29 25.41 8.47 39.31
CA TRP A 29 24.72 9.19 38.25
C TRP A 29 24.32 8.24 37.13
N PHE A 30 23.06 8.31 36.72
CA PHE A 30 22.53 7.51 35.62
C PHE A 30 21.62 8.36 34.72
N THR A 31 21.49 7.92 33.47
CA THR A 31 20.58 8.50 32.48
C THR A 31 19.71 7.38 31.90
N GLY A 32 18.43 7.66 31.68
CA GLY A 32 17.49 6.76 31.04
C GLY A 32 16.05 6.99 31.50
N SER A 33 15.09 6.55 30.70
CA SER A 33 13.68 6.55 31.08
C SER A 33 13.42 5.73 32.36
N SER A 34 14.25 4.72 32.65
CA SER A 34 14.25 3.99 33.93
C SER A 34 14.45 4.89 35.16
N LEU A 35 15.03 6.08 35.01
CA LEU A 35 15.20 7.08 36.07
C LEU A 35 14.07 8.12 36.07
N ALA A 36 13.40 8.34 34.94
CA ALA A 36 12.16 9.12 34.86
C ALA A 36 10.98 8.38 35.51
N THR A 37 10.87 7.06 35.30
CA THR A 37 9.81 6.21 35.87
C THR A 37 9.60 6.40 37.39
N PRO A 38 10.63 6.31 38.27
CA PRO A 38 10.44 6.48 39.71
C PRO A 38 10.00 7.89 40.12
N HIS A 39 10.32 8.94 39.35
CA HIS A 39 9.77 10.28 39.60
C HIS A 39 8.26 10.30 39.41
N VAL A 40 7.76 9.70 38.32
CA VAL A 40 6.32 9.58 38.06
C VAL A 40 5.65 8.68 39.11
N SER A 41 6.28 7.57 39.51
CA SER A 41 5.76 6.70 40.57
C SER A 41 5.64 7.42 41.92
N GLY A 42 6.65 8.23 42.29
CA GLY A 42 6.60 9.06 43.49
C GLY A 42 5.50 10.12 43.44
N ALA A 43 5.31 10.77 42.30
CA ALA A 43 4.22 11.71 42.09
C ALA A 43 2.84 11.04 42.18
N ALA A 44 2.69 9.85 41.61
CA ALA A 44 1.46 9.06 41.74
C ALA A 44 1.17 8.69 43.20
N ALA A 45 2.18 8.34 43.98
CA ALA A 45 2.04 8.06 45.41
C ALA A 45 1.59 9.31 46.21
N LEU A 46 2.18 10.48 45.93
CA LEU A 46 1.79 11.75 46.55
C LEU A 46 0.35 12.15 46.16
N ALA A 47 -0.02 12.00 44.89
CA ALA A 47 -1.39 12.22 44.43
C ALA A 47 -2.38 11.26 45.10
N ARG A 48 -2.00 9.99 45.28
CA ARG A 48 -2.82 8.99 45.98
C ARG A 48 -2.94 9.25 47.49
N GLN A 49 -1.92 9.87 48.09
CA GLN A 49 -1.96 10.33 49.48
C GLN A 49 -2.89 11.55 49.63
N ALA A 50 -2.84 12.49 48.69
CA ALA A 50 -3.72 13.65 48.67
C ALA A 50 -5.19 13.28 48.42
N TYR A 51 -5.43 12.21 47.64
CA TYR A 51 -6.77 11.76 47.25
C TYR A 51 -6.96 10.25 47.44
N PRO A 52 -7.15 9.77 48.69
CA PRO A 52 -7.14 8.35 49.01
C PRO A 52 -8.29 7.51 48.43
N GLU A 53 -9.33 8.15 47.93
CA GLU A 53 -10.51 7.53 47.33
C GLU A 53 -10.40 7.36 45.81
N ARG A 54 -9.44 8.05 45.15
CA ARG A 54 -9.32 8.04 43.69
C ARG A 54 -8.77 6.72 43.15
N THR A 55 -9.29 6.31 42.00
CA THR A 55 -8.81 5.14 41.26
C THR A 55 -7.45 5.42 40.62
N ALA A 56 -6.73 4.36 40.21
CA ALA A 56 -5.46 4.50 39.51
C ALA A 56 -5.60 5.34 38.22
N THR A 57 -6.68 5.15 37.46
CA THR A 57 -6.97 5.92 36.25
C THR A 57 -7.21 7.40 36.55
N GLN A 58 -7.90 7.72 37.65
CA GLN A 58 -8.11 9.12 38.08
C GLN A 58 -6.82 9.78 38.57
N ILE A 59 -5.94 9.04 39.24
CA ILE A 59 -4.61 9.54 39.62
C ILE A 59 -3.75 9.76 38.37
N LYS A 60 -3.76 8.82 37.43
CA LYS A 60 -3.07 8.96 36.15
C LYS A 60 -3.58 10.18 35.39
N SER A 61 -4.89 10.33 35.19
CA SER A 61 -5.46 11.48 34.48
C SER A 61 -5.06 12.80 35.13
N LEU A 62 -5.03 12.86 36.46
CA LEU A 62 -4.60 14.05 37.20
C LEU A 62 -3.16 14.47 36.86
N LEU A 63 -2.24 13.50 36.85
CA LEU A 63 -0.84 13.74 36.48
C LEU A 63 -0.72 14.22 35.03
N LEU A 64 -1.48 13.62 34.11
CA LEU A 64 -1.48 14.02 32.70
C LEU A 64 -2.12 15.40 32.50
N ASN A 65 -3.26 15.66 33.14
CA ASN A 65 -4.01 16.91 32.98
C ASN A 65 -3.23 18.14 33.43
N THR A 66 -2.35 17.96 34.42
CA THR A 66 -1.58 19.03 35.05
C THR A 66 -0.15 19.10 34.55
N ALA A 67 0.25 18.23 33.61
CA ALA A 67 1.57 18.28 33.01
C ALA A 67 1.79 19.61 32.25
N ASN A 68 3.00 20.14 32.36
CA ASN A 68 3.40 21.38 31.71
C ASN A 68 3.83 21.10 30.26
N PRO A 69 3.38 21.88 29.27
CA PRO A 69 3.87 21.75 27.90
C PRO A 69 5.39 21.87 27.83
N ILE A 70 6.00 21.11 26.91
CA ILE A 70 7.45 21.14 26.65
C ILE A 70 7.66 21.67 25.25
N ALA A 71 8.63 22.57 25.10
CA ALA A 71 9.06 23.09 23.81
C ALA A 71 10.57 22.92 23.64
N HIS A 72 10.99 22.79 22.39
CA HIS A 72 12.37 22.90 22.00
C HIS A 72 12.91 24.31 22.28
N LYS A 73 14.23 24.47 22.22
CA LYS A 73 14.91 25.72 22.60
C LYS A 73 14.45 26.93 21.78
N ASP A 74 13.99 26.71 20.56
CA ASP A 74 13.48 27.73 19.64
C ASP A 74 11.99 28.06 19.86
N GLY A 75 11.32 27.40 20.81
CA GLY A 75 9.91 27.58 21.13
C GLY A 75 8.96 26.62 20.42
N THR A 76 9.45 25.77 19.51
CA THR A 76 8.63 24.76 18.84
C THR A 76 8.17 23.70 19.85
N PRO A 77 6.85 23.46 20.03
CA PRO A 77 6.39 22.46 20.99
C PRO A 77 6.81 21.04 20.58
N TYR A 78 7.11 20.19 21.57
CA TYR A 78 7.38 18.78 21.30
C TYR A 78 6.07 18.04 20.97
N PRO A 79 6.03 17.25 19.88
CA PRO A 79 4.92 16.34 19.59
C PRO A 79 4.57 15.44 20.76
N GLU A 80 3.30 15.09 20.87
CA GLU A 80 2.79 14.20 21.91
C GLU A 80 3.43 12.80 21.80
N SER A 81 3.78 12.34 20.60
CA SER A 81 4.56 11.11 20.40
C SER A 81 5.96 11.13 21.05
N LEU A 82 6.49 12.32 21.38
CA LEU A 82 7.77 12.49 22.07
C LEU A 82 7.61 12.88 23.55
N ALA A 83 6.63 13.75 23.87
CA ALA A 83 6.47 14.35 25.19
C ALA A 83 5.22 13.90 25.96
N GLY A 84 4.33 13.13 25.34
CA GLY A 84 3.02 12.80 25.90
C GLY A 84 2.24 14.04 26.31
N ALA A 85 1.69 14.04 27.52
CA ALA A 85 1.00 15.19 28.09
C ALA A 85 1.93 16.37 28.45
N GLY A 86 3.25 16.14 28.50
CA GLY A 86 4.26 17.12 28.87
C GLY A 86 5.04 16.74 30.14
N PHE A 87 5.65 17.73 30.76
CA PHE A 87 6.52 17.56 31.93
C PHE A 87 5.71 17.50 33.23
N LEU A 88 6.00 16.50 34.05
CA LEU A 88 5.35 16.25 35.34
C LEU A 88 5.33 17.49 36.27
N ASP A 89 4.13 17.87 36.73
CA ASP A 89 3.93 18.87 37.78
C ASP A 89 3.23 18.26 39.00
N VAL A 90 4.03 17.90 40.01
CA VAL A 90 3.51 17.28 41.23
C VAL A 90 2.64 18.24 42.03
N ALA A 91 3.00 19.54 42.07
CA ALA A 91 2.32 20.53 42.91
C ALA A 91 0.92 20.82 42.40
N GLN A 92 0.75 20.92 41.08
CA GLN A 92 -0.57 21.07 40.45
C GLN A 92 -1.40 19.79 40.57
N ALA A 93 -0.79 18.62 40.37
CA ALA A 93 -1.50 17.35 40.51
C ALA A 93 -2.14 17.20 41.91
N VAL A 94 -1.40 17.43 42.99
CA VAL A 94 -1.92 17.25 44.37
C VAL A 94 -2.89 18.33 44.84
N LYS A 95 -3.05 19.43 44.09
CA LYS A 95 -4.04 20.50 44.37
C LYS A 95 -5.29 20.37 43.50
N THR A 96 -5.22 19.58 42.43
CA THR A 96 -6.28 19.53 41.43
C THR A 96 -7.43 18.58 41.81
N THR A 97 -8.62 19.15 41.96
CA THR A 97 -9.85 18.43 42.36
C THR A 97 -10.70 17.99 41.18
N VAL A 98 -10.27 18.27 39.95
CA VAL A 98 -11.01 17.97 38.73
C VAL A 98 -10.17 17.05 37.85
N THR A 99 -10.78 16.03 37.26
CA THR A 99 -10.12 15.13 36.31
C THR A 99 -10.82 15.21 34.96
N ALA A 100 -10.04 15.29 33.88
CA ALA A 100 -10.53 15.23 32.51
C ALA A 100 -9.90 14.01 31.80
N MET A 101 -10.70 13.08 31.30
CA MET A 101 -10.19 11.87 30.63
C MET A 101 -11.11 11.42 29.51
N ALA A 102 -10.56 10.71 28.53
CA ALA A 102 -11.36 10.08 27.48
C ALA A 102 -12.41 9.12 28.09
N GLU A 103 -13.62 9.15 27.54
CA GLU A 103 -14.74 8.32 27.98
C GLU A 103 -14.92 7.08 27.11
N GLY A 104 -15.19 5.93 27.74
CA GLY A 104 -15.54 4.69 27.04
C GLY A 104 -14.37 4.04 26.30
N THR A 105 -13.13 4.27 26.75
CA THR A 105 -11.89 3.93 26.04
C THR A 105 -11.04 2.85 26.74
N ASP A 106 -11.67 1.93 27.48
CA ASP A 106 -10.99 0.81 28.18
C ASP A 106 -9.73 1.19 28.97
N GLY A 107 -9.77 2.36 29.63
CA GLY A 107 -8.68 2.84 30.49
C GLY A 107 -7.67 3.79 29.82
N LEU A 108 -7.84 4.14 28.54
CA LEU A 108 -7.11 5.26 27.93
C LEU A 108 -7.59 6.58 28.54
N THR A 109 -6.67 7.39 29.05
CA THR A 109 -7.00 8.70 29.62
C THR A 109 -6.95 9.83 28.59
N THR A 110 -6.42 9.55 27.39
CA THR A 110 -6.18 10.50 26.29
C THR A 110 -7.09 10.18 25.10
N LEU A 111 -7.33 11.16 24.23
CA LEU A 111 -8.04 10.97 22.97
C LEU A 111 -7.10 10.39 21.89
N SER A 112 -6.65 9.15 22.08
CA SER A 112 -5.81 8.46 21.09
C SER A 112 -6.68 7.76 20.05
N LEU A 113 -6.49 8.14 18.79
CA LEU A 113 -7.25 7.64 17.64
C LEU A 113 -6.55 6.50 16.90
N GLY A 114 -5.26 6.28 17.19
CA GLY A 114 -4.44 5.24 16.57
C GLY A 114 -4.03 5.57 15.14
N ASP A 115 -3.78 4.53 14.35
CA ASP A 115 -3.52 4.65 12.91
C ASP A 115 -4.81 4.79 12.10
N LEU A 116 -4.85 5.81 11.25
CA LEU A 116 -6.03 6.21 10.48
C LEU A 116 -5.65 6.43 9.01
N ALA A 117 -6.12 5.55 8.14
CA ALA A 117 -5.88 5.65 6.70
C ALA A 117 -7.20 5.87 5.94
N PHE A 118 -7.31 6.98 5.22
CA PHE A 118 -8.59 7.40 4.63
C PHE A 118 -8.51 7.54 3.10
N SER A 119 -9.46 6.92 2.40
CA SER A 119 -9.66 7.10 0.95
C SER A 119 -10.73 8.14 0.61
N THR A 120 -11.55 8.54 1.59
CA THR A 120 -12.67 9.49 1.45
C THR A 120 -12.76 10.35 2.70
N PRO A 121 -13.49 11.48 2.67
CA PRO A 121 -13.72 12.27 3.88
C PRO A 121 -14.27 11.41 5.03
N TRP A 122 -13.84 11.73 6.24
CA TRP A 122 -14.16 10.98 7.45
C TRP A 122 -14.50 11.93 8.60
N GLU A 123 -15.39 11.47 9.48
CA GLU A 123 -15.78 12.17 10.70
C GLU A 123 -15.98 11.16 11.82
N SER A 124 -15.52 11.48 13.03
CA SER A 124 -15.79 10.69 14.23
C SER A 124 -15.80 11.54 15.47
N THR A 125 -16.59 11.15 16.47
CA THR A 125 -16.69 11.83 17.75
C THR A 125 -16.01 11.03 18.86
N ARG A 126 -15.41 11.73 19.81
CA ARG A 126 -14.97 11.18 21.09
C ARG A 126 -15.52 12.04 22.20
N GLN A 127 -15.57 11.48 23.40
CA GLN A 127 -16.05 12.20 24.58
C GLN A 127 -14.95 12.31 25.62
N ILE A 128 -14.90 13.46 26.29
CA ILE A 128 -14.09 13.69 27.49
C ILE A 128 -15.03 13.76 28.68
N ARG A 129 -14.78 12.93 29.69
CA ARG A 129 -15.38 13.04 31.02
C ARG A 129 -14.64 14.10 31.82
N VAL A 130 -15.32 15.17 32.20
CA VAL A 130 -14.81 16.12 33.19
C VAL A 130 -15.54 15.86 34.50
N THR A 131 -14.83 15.38 35.52
CA THR A 131 -15.39 15.07 36.84
C THR A 131 -14.84 16.03 37.88
N ASN A 132 -15.73 16.72 38.60
CA ASN A 132 -15.39 17.61 39.69
C ASN A 132 -15.57 16.90 41.03
N HIS A 133 -14.45 16.61 41.71
CA HIS A 133 -14.42 16.00 43.04
C HIS A 133 -14.40 17.06 44.16
N GLY A 134 -14.55 18.33 43.81
CA GLY A 134 -14.58 19.46 44.73
C GLY A 134 -15.96 19.72 45.35
N LYS A 135 -16.00 20.66 46.28
CA LYS A 135 -17.21 21.04 47.02
C LYS A 135 -18.01 22.19 46.39
N ALA A 136 -17.47 22.83 45.36
CA ALA A 136 -18.09 23.93 44.63
C ALA A 136 -18.11 23.62 43.14
N ALA A 137 -19.07 24.18 42.41
CA ALA A 137 -19.09 24.11 40.96
C ALA A 137 -17.86 24.81 40.37
N VAL A 138 -17.34 24.27 39.27
CA VAL A 138 -16.21 24.83 38.53
C VAL A 138 -16.64 25.12 37.10
N SER A 139 -16.04 26.14 36.50
CA SER A 139 -16.27 26.50 35.10
C SER A 139 -14.96 26.42 34.32
N PHE A 140 -15.05 25.97 33.07
CA PHE A 140 -13.91 25.93 32.16
C PHE A 140 -14.31 26.50 30.80
N GLU A 141 -13.41 27.28 30.21
CA GLU A 141 -13.43 27.62 28.79
C GLU A 141 -12.65 26.56 28.00
N LEU A 142 -13.22 26.08 26.90
CA LEU A 142 -12.67 25.04 26.05
C LEU A 142 -11.89 25.65 24.89
N SER A 143 -10.69 25.13 24.64
CA SER A 143 -9.90 25.46 23.45
C SER A 143 -9.10 24.26 22.94
N VAL A 144 -8.68 24.31 21.68
CA VAL A 144 -7.77 23.33 21.08
C VAL A 144 -6.37 23.95 21.05
N GLU A 145 -5.39 23.24 21.60
CA GLU A 145 -3.97 23.56 21.52
C GLU A 145 -3.31 22.55 20.57
N GLU A 146 -3.10 22.95 19.31
CA GLU A 146 -2.50 22.08 18.30
C GLU A 146 -0.97 22.09 18.40
N THR A 147 -0.36 20.91 18.30
CA THR A 147 1.11 20.72 18.36
C THR A 147 1.65 20.36 16.97
N VAL A 148 1.14 19.26 16.39
CA VAL A 148 1.42 18.85 15.01
C VAL A 148 0.10 18.84 14.24
N THR A 149 0.09 19.49 13.08
CA THR A 149 -1.10 19.64 12.23
C THR A 149 -0.87 19.00 10.88
N GLU A 150 -1.97 18.59 10.25
CA GLU A 150 -1.99 18.05 8.89
C GLU A 150 -3.13 18.73 8.12
N PRO A 151 -2.88 19.34 6.96
CA PRO A 151 -3.94 20.01 6.22
C PRO A 151 -5.11 19.10 5.88
N GLY A 152 -6.33 19.53 6.22
CA GLY A 152 -7.55 18.75 6.04
C GLY A 152 -7.90 17.84 7.20
N PHE A 153 -7.10 17.78 8.26
CA PHE A 153 -7.52 17.25 9.55
C PHE A 153 -7.98 18.39 10.47
N THR A 154 -9.17 18.30 11.04
CA THR A 154 -9.71 19.35 11.92
C THR A 154 -10.33 18.78 13.18
N ILE A 155 -10.27 19.58 14.25
CA ILE A 155 -10.88 19.29 15.54
C ILE A 155 -11.94 20.35 15.82
N GLU A 156 -13.17 19.90 16.09
CA GLU A 156 -14.30 20.74 16.44
C GLU A 156 -14.74 20.46 17.88
N LEU A 157 -14.87 21.55 18.64
CA LEU A 157 -15.44 21.56 19.99
C LEU A 157 -16.94 21.91 19.92
N PRO A 158 -17.72 21.69 21.00
CA PRO A 158 -19.11 22.11 21.05
C PRO A 158 -19.27 23.63 20.82
N GLU A 159 -20.42 24.04 20.27
CA GLU A 159 -20.71 25.46 20.05
C GLU A 159 -20.62 26.28 21.35
N GLU A 160 -21.16 25.73 22.44
CA GLU A 160 -20.97 26.27 23.79
C GLU A 160 -19.59 25.86 24.31
N ARG A 161 -18.65 26.82 24.28
CA ARG A 161 -17.26 26.62 24.72
C ARG A 161 -17.06 26.75 26.23
N THR A 162 -18.09 27.11 26.99
CA THR A 162 -18.01 27.20 28.45
C THR A 162 -18.78 26.04 29.05
N ILE A 163 -18.11 25.26 29.90
CA ILE A 163 -18.77 24.19 30.64
C ILE A 163 -18.80 24.52 32.13
N GLN A 164 -19.92 24.23 32.79
CA GLN A 164 -20.03 24.26 34.24
C GLN A 164 -20.18 22.83 34.77
N VAL A 165 -19.27 22.42 35.65
CA VAL A 165 -19.29 21.10 36.28
C VAL A 165 -19.65 21.26 37.75
N PRO A 166 -20.86 20.82 38.17
CA PRO A 166 -21.28 20.92 39.56
C PRO A 166 -20.34 20.16 40.51
N ALA A 167 -20.38 20.53 41.80
CA ALA A 167 -19.64 19.83 42.84
C ALA A 167 -20.04 18.35 42.91
N ASN A 168 -19.06 17.44 42.99
CA ASN A 168 -19.26 15.99 43.04
C ASN A 168 -20.08 15.42 41.85
N ASP A 169 -20.01 16.08 40.70
CA ASP A 169 -20.69 15.68 39.47
C ASP A 169 -19.72 15.67 38.28
N HIS A 170 -20.21 15.28 37.11
CA HIS A 170 -19.44 15.25 35.87
C HIS A 170 -20.21 15.84 34.69
N ARG A 171 -19.46 16.22 33.65
CA ARG A 171 -19.98 16.60 32.35
C ARG A 171 -19.23 15.87 31.24
N LEU A 172 -19.94 15.62 30.15
CA LEU A 172 -19.40 15.07 28.92
C LEU A 172 -19.13 16.22 27.95
N VAL A 173 -17.92 16.27 27.41
CA VAL A 173 -17.55 17.16 26.31
C VAL A 173 -17.33 16.32 25.07
N THR A 174 -18.13 16.56 24.04
CA THR A 174 -17.97 15.90 22.73
C THR A 174 -16.92 16.64 21.92
N VAL A 175 -15.97 15.91 21.37
CA VAL A 175 -14.93 16.40 20.45
C VAL A 175 -15.13 15.69 19.13
N THR A 176 -15.28 16.45 18.04
CA THR A 176 -15.45 15.91 16.69
C THR A 176 -14.15 16.05 15.92
N PHE A 177 -13.68 14.95 15.33
CA PHE A 177 -12.52 14.90 14.45
C PHE A 177 -13.01 14.72 13.02
N LYS A 178 -12.47 15.50 12.10
CA LYS A 178 -12.75 15.39 10.66
C LYS A 178 -11.46 15.27 9.87
N ALA A 179 -11.51 14.54 8.77
CA ALA A 179 -10.39 14.36 7.87
C ALA A 179 -10.84 14.44 6.42
N ASN A 180 -10.14 15.22 5.60
CA ASN A 180 -10.23 15.22 4.14
C ASN A 180 -8.88 14.78 3.56
N PRO A 181 -8.72 13.48 3.24
CA PRO A 181 -7.41 12.92 2.90
C PRO A 181 -6.81 13.43 1.58
N LYS A 182 -7.60 14.10 0.73
CA LYS A 182 -7.08 14.74 -0.49
C LYS A 182 -6.25 16.00 -0.20
N GLN A 183 -6.38 16.57 0.99
CA GLN A 183 -5.66 17.76 1.41
C GLN A 183 -4.37 17.44 2.15
N PHE A 184 -4.17 16.19 2.58
CA PHE A 184 -2.97 15.79 3.31
C PHE A 184 -1.71 16.10 2.48
N ASP A 185 -0.82 16.92 3.04
CA ASP A 185 0.44 17.31 2.45
C ASP A 185 1.58 16.33 2.78
N ARG A 186 1.40 15.51 3.84
CA ARG A 186 2.34 14.47 4.29
C ARG A 186 3.65 15.07 4.82
N SER A 187 3.54 16.14 5.61
CA SER A 187 4.67 16.76 6.27
C SER A 187 5.00 16.06 7.58
N GLY A 188 6.29 15.88 7.84
CA GLY A 188 6.79 15.38 9.11
C GLY A 188 6.63 16.38 10.26
N ASP A 189 6.87 15.92 11.50
CA ASP A 189 6.96 16.82 12.64
C ASP A 189 8.13 17.81 12.49
N PRO A 190 8.01 19.05 13.01
CA PRO A 190 9.00 20.10 12.76
C PRO A 190 10.33 19.91 13.51
N LEU A 191 10.41 19.00 14.48
CA LEU A 191 11.60 18.84 15.32
C LEU A 191 12.53 17.74 14.84
N THR A 192 12.01 16.78 14.09
CA THR A 192 12.81 15.64 13.66
C THR A 192 13.44 15.90 12.29
N PRO A 193 14.76 15.69 12.10
CA PRO A 193 15.43 16.00 10.84
C PRO A 193 14.91 15.20 9.65
N GLU A 194 14.79 15.82 8.46
CA GLU A 194 14.40 15.13 7.23
C GLU A 194 15.39 14.06 6.76
N LYS A 195 16.66 14.19 7.18
CA LYS A 195 17.72 13.24 6.87
C LYS A 195 18.40 12.74 8.13
N ILE A 196 18.61 11.44 8.19
CA ILE A 196 19.35 10.77 9.26
C ILE A 196 20.53 10.05 8.63
N ASN A 197 21.74 10.30 9.15
CA ASN A 197 22.98 9.71 8.64
C ASN A 197 23.13 9.85 7.09
N GLY A 198 22.73 11.00 6.54
CA GLY A 198 22.87 11.34 5.12
C GLY A 198 21.76 10.81 4.19
N ARG A 199 20.77 10.06 4.69
CA ARG A 199 19.66 9.52 3.89
C ARG A 199 18.33 10.11 4.31
N ALA A 200 17.40 10.20 3.34
CA ALA A 200 16.03 10.62 3.61
C ALA A 200 15.32 9.60 4.50
N ARG A 201 14.60 10.09 5.51
CA ARG A 201 13.80 9.24 6.40
C ARG A 201 12.37 9.09 5.90
N SER A 202 11.77 7.97 6.26
CA SER A 202 10.34 7.76 6.18
C SER A 202 9.65 8.48 7.34
N TRP A 203 8.39 8.84 7.13
CA TRP A 203 7.61 9.63 8.08
C TRP A 203 6.40 8.87 8.60
N VAL A 204 6.09 9.13 9.86
CA VAL A 204 4.79 8.90 10.46
C VAL A 204 4.12 10.27 10.52
N TYR A 205 2.99 10.44 9.83
CA TYR A 205 2.29 11.73 9.79
C TYR A 205 1.37 11.85 11.00
N GLU A 206 1.91 12.45 12.06
CA GLU A 206 1.23 12.67 13.33
C GLU A 206 0.29 13.89 13.23
N VAL A 207 -0.88 13.77 13.84
CA VAL A 207 -1.70 14.93 14.22
C VAL A 207 -1.94 14.85 15.72
N SER A 208 -1.54 15.89 16.42
CA SER A 208 -1.48 15.84 17.88
C SER A 208 -1.62 17.21 18.51
N GLY A 209 -2.01 17.19 19.78
CA GLY A 209 -2.23 18.38 20.56
C GLY A 209 -3.01 18.07 21.83
N LYS A 210 -3.65 19.09 22.39
CA LYS A 210 -4.35 18.98 23.67
C LYS A 210 -5.68 19.73 23.61
N ILE A 211 -6.73 19.10 24.13
CA ILE A 211 -7.98 19.81 24.46
C ILE A 211 -7.77 20.47 25.82
N ARG A 212 -7.86 21.80 25.85
CA ARG A 212 -7.68 22.61 27.05
C ARG A 212 -9.00 22.90 27.73
N PHE A 213 -8.94 22.91 29.05
CA PHE A 213 -9.98 23.34 29.96
C PHE A 213 -9.38 24.42 30.83
N ASP A 214 -9.57 25.68 30.44
CA ASP A 214 -9.02 26.86 31.11
C ASP A 214 -10.00 27.33 32.19
N GLY A 215 -9.60 27.21 33.45
CA GLY A 215 -10.34 27.71 34.61
C GLY A 215 -9.54 28.77 35.35
N ASP A 216 -10.17 29.43 36.32
CA ASP A 216 -9.59 30.62 36.98
C ASP A 216 -8.24 30.36 37.68
N ASP A 217 -8.02 29.15 38.21
CA ASP A 217 -6.84 28.80 39.00
C ASP A 217 -5.98 27.69 38.39
N ARG A 218 -6.40 27.10 37.27
CA ARG A 218 -5.72 25.97 36.63
C ARG A 218 -6.15 25.77 35.18
N THR A 219 -5.26 25.18 34.40
CA THR A 219 -5.59 24.63 33.08
C THR A 219 -5.46 23.12 33.14
N LEU A 220 -6.50 22.38 32.73
CA LEU A 220 -6.40 20.94 32.48
C LEU A 220 -6.19 20.71 30.98
N ARG A 221 -5.38 19.70 30.66
CA ARG A 221 -5.11 19.32 29.27
C ARG A 221 -5.42 17.84 29.04
N VAL A 222 -6.13 17.53 27.96
CA VAL A 222 -6.34 16.14 27.52
C VAL A 222 -5.66 15.98 26.17
N PRO A 223 -4.53 15.25 26.09
CA PRO A 223 -3.87 14.98 24.82
C PRO A 223 -4.79 14.27 23.84
N TYR A 224 -4.69 14.64 22.57
CA TYR A 224 -5.19 13.88 21.43
C TYR A 224 -4.00 13.50 20.52
N HIS A 225 -4.13 12.36 19.84
CA HIS A 225 -3.09 11.86 18.95
C HIS A 225 -3.69 10.94 17.89
N ALA A 226 -3.29 11.13 16.64
CA ALA A 226 -3.56 10.24 15.53
C ALA A 226 -2.32 10.12 14.64
N VAL A 227 -2.14 8.97 14.01
CA VAL A 227 -1.29 8.84 12.83
C VAL A 227 -2.21 8.79 11.63
N VAL A 228 -2.13 9.78 10.74
CA VAL A 228 -3.06 9.91 9.61
C VAL A 228 -2.35 9.68 8.28
N ARG A 229 -3.02 9.07 7.31
CA ARG A 229 -2.50 9.03 5.93
C ARG A 229 -3.59 8.92 4.89
N ALA A 230 -3.29 9.36 3.68
CA ALA A 230 -4.15 9.14 2.53
C ALA A 230 -4.06 7.67 2.11
N ALA A 231 -5.22 7.04 1.90
CA ALA A 231 -5.33 5.65 1.47
C ALA A 231 -5.85 5.54 0.04
N SER A 232 -5.78 4.31 -0.47
CA SER A 232 -6.30 3.93 -1.77
C SER A 232 -7.27 2.74 -1.64
N LYS A 233 -8.13 2.55 -2.64
CA LYS A 233 -9.01 1.39 -2.83
C LYS A 233 -8.86 0.83 -4.25
N LYS A 234 -7.65 0.97 -4.81
CA LYS A 234 -7.31 0.43 -6.13
C LYS A 234 -7.33 -1.08 -6.08
N ARG A 235 -7.76 -1.74 -7.15
CA ARG A 235 -7.79 -3.19 -7.25
C ARG A 235 -7.67 -3.62 -8.70
N ALA A 236 -7.12 -4.81 -8.93
CA ALA A 236 -7.22 -5.48 -10.22
C ALA A 236 -8.70 -5.63 -10.61
N THR A 237 -9.00 -5.40 -11.89
CA THR A 237 -10.37 -5.57 -12.40
C THR A 237 -10.75 -7.01 -12.64
N VAL A 238 -9.74 -7.89 -12.68
CA VAL A 238 -9.86 -9.31 -13.00
C VAL A 238 -9.08 -10.16 -12.00
N ARG A 239 -9.49 -11.42 -11.87
CA ARG A 239 -8.79 -12.43 -11.06
C ARG A 239 -8.15 -13.52 -11.90
N LYS A 240 -8.58 -13.66 -13.14
CA LYS A 240 -8.11 -14.63 -14.12
C LYS A 240 -8.15 -13.97 -15.49
N ILE A 241 -7.18 -14.30 -16.34
CA ILE A 241 -7.10 -13.79 -17.71
C ILE A 241 -6.69 -14.94 -18.63
N GLY A 242 -7.43 -15.09 -19.73
CA GLY A 242 -7.10 -15.89 -20.89
C GLY A 242 -5.98 -15.24 -21.69
N LEU A 243 -5.04 -16.05 -22.15
CA LEU A 243 -3.98 -15.56 -23.02
C LEU A 243 -4.18 -16.10 -24.44
N PRO A 244 -3.93 -15.29 -25.49
CA PRO A 244 -3.97 -15.73 -26.88
C PRO A 244 -2.85 -16.74 -27.18
N GLU A 245 -3.05 -17.65 -28.14
CA GLU A 245 -2.12 -18.72 -28.54
C GLU A 245 -0.82 -18.22 -29.22
N GLU A 246 -0.08 -17.36 -28.52
CA GLU A 246 1.22 -16.82 -28.92
C GLU A 246 2.32 -17.31 -27.95
N ASP A 247 3.59 -17.26 -28.36
CA ASP A 247 4.70 -17.68 -27.49
C ASP A 247 4.98 -16.65 -26.38
N SER A 248 4.79 -15.36 -26.69
CA SER A 248 4.99 -14.24 -25.78
C SER A 248 3.81 -13.28 -25.89
N VAL A 249 3.24 -12.88 -24.76
CA VAL A 249 2.08 -11.97 -24.72
C VAL A 249 2.41 -10.78 -23.83
N GLU A 250 2.28 -9.57 -24.36
CA GLU A 250 2.27 -8.34 -23.56
C GLU A 250 0.83 -7.89 -23.31
N LEU A 251 0.51 -7.53 -22.08
CA LEU A 251 -0.81 -7.00 -21.74
C LEU A 251 -0.71 -5.92 -20.64
N SER A 252 -1.75 -5.09 -20.58
CA SER A 252 -1.93 -4.09 -19.52
C SER A 252 -3.07 -4.49 -18.60
N LEU A 253 -2.79 -4.60 -17.31
CA LEU A 253 -3.75 -4.92 -16.27
C LEU A 253 -4.36 -3.62 -15.72
N PRO A 254 -5.65 -3.35 -16.00
CA PRO A 254 -6.33 -2.17 -15.49
C PRO A 254 -6.52 -2.27 -13.97
N LEU A 255 -6.38 -1.13 -13.29
CA LEU A 255 -6.71 -1.00 -11.87
C LEU A 255 -7.89 -0.04 -11.71
N ARG A 256 -8.93 -0.48 -11.01
CA ARG A 256 -10.11 0.36 -10.69
C ARG A 256 -10.15 0.71 -9.22
N GLY A 257 -10.80 1.83 -8.91
CA GLY A 257 -10.97 2.32 -7.55
C GLY A 257 -10.42 3.72 -7.35
N HIS A 258 -10.87 4.35 -6.28
CA HIS A 258 -10.46 5.70 -5.93
C HIS A 258 -9.20 5.68 -5.05
N SER A 259 -8.35 6.68 -5.21
CA SER A 259 -7.25 6.98 -4.30
C SER A 259 -7.35 8.43 -3.83
N ALA A 260 -7.20 8.64 -2.52
CA ALA A 260 -6.97 9.97 -1.96
C ALA A 260 -5.48 10.34 -1.99
N HIS A 261 -4.59 9.34 -2.03
CA HIS A 261 -3.15 9.58 -2.14
C HIS A 261 -2.82 10.07 -3.57
N PRO A 262 -2.04 11.16 -3.74
CA PRO A 262 -1.82 11.79 -5.05
C PRO A 262 -0.89 10.99 -5.97
N LYS A 263 -0.04 10.13 -5.42
CA LYS A 263 0.87 9.23 -6.16
C LYS A 263 0.76 7.80 -5.63
N PRO A 264 -0.39 7.13 -5.79
CA PRO A 264 -0.62 5.82 -5.17
C PRO A 264 0.18 4.74 -5.90
N LEU A 265 0.94 3.95 -5.15
CA LEU A 265 1.85 2.93 -5.68
C LEU A 265 1.28 1.51 -5.56
N VAL A 266 1.53 0.73 -6.62
CA VAL A 266 1.50 -0.74 -6.56
C VAL A 266 2.87 -1.29 -6.90
N SER A 267 3.16 -2.50 -6.47
CA SER A 267 4.33 -3.26 -6.91
C SER A 267 3.93 -4.62 -7.44
N VAL A 268 4.52 -5.05 -8.55
CA VAL A 268 3.97 -6.12 -9.39
C VAL A 268 5.03 -7.20 -9.64
N PHE A 269 4.67 -8.47 -9.45
CA PHE A 269 5.60 -9.59 -9.44
C PHE A 269 5.04 -10.83 -10.13
N GLU A 270 5.92 -11.71 -10.58
CA GLU A 270 5.58 -13.12 -10.76
C GLU A 270 5.29 -13.72 -9.38
N LEU A 271 4.13 -14.37 -9.22
CA LEU A 271 3.79 -15.05 -7.97
C LEU A 271 4.67 -16.30 -7.82
N ALA A 272 5.50 -16.31 -6.79
CA ALA A 272 6.43 -17.40 -6.52
C ALA A 272 5.85 -18.46 -5.56
N ALA A 273 5.17 -18.02 -4.51
CA ALA A 273 4.52 -18.92 -3.56
C ALA A 273 3.32 -18.27 -2.87
N ILE A 274 2.38 -19.12 -2.44
CA ILE A 274 1.31 -18.79 -1.51
C ILE A 274 1.54 -19.64 -0.25
N SER A 275 1.46 -19.01 0.92
CA SER A 275 1.48 -19.71 2.20
C SER A 275 0.09 -19.64 2.84
N PRO A 276 -0.54 -20.76 3.23
CA PRO A 276 -1.83 -20.74 3.92
C PRO A 276 -1.70 -20.04 5.28
N PRO A 277 -2.68 -19.19 5.68
CA PRO A 277 -2.65 -18.51 6.96
C PRO A 277 -2.46 -19.48 8.14
N LYS A 278 -1.62 -19.11 9.10
CA LYS A 278 -1.44 -19.90 10.32
C LYS A 278 -2.61 -19.69 11.27
N GLY A 279 -3.20 -20.80 11.73
CA GLY A 279 -4.21 -20.76 12.78
C GLY A 279 -3.59 -20.59 14.17
N GLY A 280 -4.34 -19.96 15.09
CA GLY A 280 -3.95 -19.86 16.50
C GLY A 280 -2.98 -18.72 16.83
N LEU A 281 -2.78 -17.77 15.92
CA LEU A 281 -2.05 -16.54 16.20
C LEU A 281 -3.02 -15.47 16.71
N ASP A 282 -2.81 -15.02 17.94
CA ASP A 282 -3.61 -13.96 18.59
C ASP A 282 -2.78 -12.67 18.80
N ASP A 283 -1.45 -12.76 18.84
CA ASP A 283 -0.58 -11.58 18.98
C ASP A 283 -0.47 -10.85 17.62
N PRO A 284 -0.78 -9.54 17.55
CA PRO A 284 -0.65 -8.77 16.32
C PRO A 284 0.74 -8.81 15.66
N ALA A 285 1.83 -8.93 16.45
CA ALA A 285 3.18 -9.05 15.91
C ALA A 285 3.39 -10.39 15.21
N ASP A 286 2.86 -11.48 15.78
CA ASP A 286 2.94 -12.80 15.16
C ASP A 286 2.05 -12.88 13.90
N ILE A 287 0.85 -12.30 13.93
CA ILE A 287 -0.01 -12.19 12.75
C ILE A 287 0.67 -11.34 11.66
N ALA A 288 1.42 -10.30 12.04
CA ALA A 288 2.21 -9.51 11.09
C ALA A 288 3.41 -10.26 10.52
N ALA A 289 3.83 -11.38 11.11
CA ALA A 289 4.87 -12.26 10.62
C ALA A 289 4.33 -13.47 9.84
N ASP A 290 3.02 -13.71 9.80
CA ASP A 290 2.39 -14.76 9.00
C ASP A 290 2.40 -14.39 7.52
N VAL A 291 3.18 -15.11 6.70
CA VAL A 291 3.35 -14.83 5.27
C VAL A 291 2.15 -15.37 4.52
N LEU A 292 1.61 -14.60 3.57
CA LEU A 292 0.49 -15.03 2.71
C LEU A 292 0.94 -15.32 1.28
N ALA A 293 1.84 -14.49 0.76
CA ALA A 293 2.31 -14.61 -0.60
C ALA A 293 3.73 -14.05 -0.76
N VAL A 294 4.50 -14.68 -1.65
CA VAL A 294 5.84 -14.28 -2.03
C VAL A 294 5.88 -14.11 -3.54
N GLY A 295 6.44 -12.99 -3.99
CA GLY A 295 6.64 -12.69 -5.40
C GLY A 295 8.11 -12.48 -5.73
N VAL A 296 8.47 -12.70 -6.98
CA VAL A 296 9.83 -12.47 -7.51
C VAL A 296 9.75 -11.77 -8.85
N ALA A 297 10.74 -10.92 -9.14
CA ALA A 297 10.89 -10.29 -10.44
C ALA A 297 12.36 -9.98 -10.73
N SER A 298 12.69 -9.99 -12.02
CA SER A 298 14.00 -9.64 -12.57
C SER A 298 13.82 -8.57 -13.63
N ASP A 299 14.64 -7.52 -13.61
CA ASP A 299 14.69 -6.52 -14.70
C ASP A 299 15.61 -6.94 -15.86
N TYR A 300 16.19 -8.15 -15.83
CA TYR A 300 17.07 -8.66 -16.89
C TYR A 300 16.49 -8.54 -18.31
N PRO A 301 15.20 -8.83 -18.59
CA PRO A 301 14.67 -8.68 -19.95
C PRO A 301 14.81 -7.27 -20.53
N GLN A 302 14.89 -6.24 -19.69
CA GLN A 302 15.10 -4.86 -20.11
C GLN A 302 16.58 -4.48 -20.19
N VAL A 303 17.37 -4.97 -19.23
CA VAL A 303 18.77 -4.57 -19.07
C VAL A 303 19.72 -5.39 -19.93
N GLY A 304 19.39 -6.67 -20.19
CA GLY A 304 20.14 -7.60 -21.02
C GLY A 304 21.52 -7.98 -20.47
N SER A 305 21.73 -7.83 -19.15
CA SER A 305 23.01 -8.18 -18.51
C SER A 305 22.80 -8.52 -17.03
N VAL A 306 23.28 -9.69 -16.63
CA VAL A 306 23.18 -10.18 -15.25
C VAL A 306 23.90 -9.25 -14.28
N GLU A 307 25.05 -8.68 -14.66
CA GLU A 307 25.82 -7.79 -13.78
C GLU A 307 25.04 -6.52 -13.40
N LYS A 308 24.20 -6.03 -14.32
CA LYS A 308 23.42 -4.80 -14.16
C LYS A 308 22.00 -5.06 -13.66
N THR A 309 21.58 -6.33 -13.62
CA THR A 309 20.24 -6.72 -13.19
C THR A 309 20.01 -6.48 -11.70
N THR A 310 18.82 -5.99 -11.39
CA THR A 310 18.27 -5.98 -10.04
C THR A 310 17.16 -7.02 -9.94
N LEU A 311 17.22 -7.82 -8.89
CA LEU A 311 16.15 -8.71 -8.46
C LEU A 311 15.29 -8.00 -7.43
N TYR A 312 14.00 -8.29 -7.45
CA TYR A 312 13.04 -7.75 -6.51
C TYR A 312 12.24 -8.90 -5.92
N PHE A 313 12.21 -8.97 -4.60
CA PHE A 313 11.41 -9.95 -3.87
C PHE A 313 10.28 -9.25 -3.13
N ALA A 314 9.08 -9.78 -3.27
CA ALA A 314 7.89 -9.31 -2.60
C ALA A 314 7.51 -10.22 -1.44
N ILE A 315 7.15 -9.63 -0.31
CA ILE A 315 6.60 -10.35 0.83
C ILE A 315 5.29 -9.65 1.23
N ALA A 316 4.20 -10.42 1.29
CA ALA A 316 2.93 -9.96 1.78
C ALA A 316 2.43 -10.83 2.94
N ASN A 317 2.00 -10.19 4.03
CA ASN A 317 1.67 -10.84 5.29
C ASN A 317 0.20 -10.70 5.67
N ALA A 318 -0.23 -11.47 6.66
CA ALA A 318 -1.62 -11.48 7.13
C ALA A 318 -1.96 -10.19 7.90
N GLY A 319 -1.08 -9.77 8.81
CA GLY A 319 -1.24 -8.59 9.66
C GLY A 319 -0.34 -7.41 9.28
N ASN A 320 -0.73 -6.22 9.72
CA ASN A 320 0.11 -5.04 9.60
C ASN A 320 1.19 -5.04 10.69
N TRP A 321 2.45 -4.89 10.30
CA TRP A 321 3.51 -4.49 11.23
C TRP A 321 3.41 -3.00 11.53
N THR A 322 3.90 -2.57 12.70
CA THR A 322 3.98 -1.13 13.02
C THR A 322 5.10 -0.44 12.24
N ASN A 323 6.27 -1.07 12.20
CA ASN A 323 7.39 -0.69 11.33
C ASN A 323 8.12 -1.98 10.91
N PRO A 324 8.90 -1.95 9.81
CA PRO A 324 9.56 -3.14 9.27
C PRO A 324 10.94 -3.38 9.90
N HIS A 325 11.15 -3.07 11.19
CA HIS A 325 12.38 -3.43 11.89
C HIS A 325 12.34 -4.89 12.36
N SER A 326 13.49 -5.56 12.23
CA SER A 326 13.73 -6.96 12.61
C SER A 326 13.22 -7.33 14.01
N PHE A 327 13.34 -6.46 15.02
CA PHE A 327 12.90 -6.79 16.38
C PHE A 327 11.37 -6.80 16.56
N ILE A 328 10.59 -6.22 15.64
CA ILE A 328 9.11 -6.29 15.61
C ILE A 328 8.66 -7.37 14.64
N TYR A 329 9.30 -7.43 13.48
CA TYR A 329 9.02 -8.36 12.39
C TYR A 329 10.32 -8.63 11.63
N ASP A 330 10.77 -9.89 11.59
CA ASP A 330 12.06 -10.28 10.99
C ASP A 330 11.88 -11.23 9.80
N PRO A 331 11.67 -10.70 8.58
CA PRO A 331 11.70 -11.52 7.38
C PRO A 331 13.12 -11.82 6.93
N HIS A 332 13.44 -13.10 6.85
CA HIS A 332 14.65 -13.62 6.22
C HIS A 332 14.28 -14.27 4.88
N LEU A 333 14.55 -13.57 3.79
CA LEU A 333 14.53 -14.17 2.46
C LEU A 333 15.85 -14.92 2.27
N GLN A 334 15.81 -16.24 2.44
CA GLN A 334 16.96 -17.12 2.36
C GLN A 334 17.23 -17.53 0.92
N ILE A 335 18.48 -17.43 0.48
CA ILE A 335 18.92 -17.70 -0.88
C ILE A 335 20.11 -18.68 -0.85
N ASP A 336 19.99 -19.76 -1.60
CA ASP A 336 21.04 -20.75 -1.88
C ASP A 336 21.43 -20.60 -3.35
N THR A 337 22.67 -20.21 -3.61
CA THR A 337 23.15 -19.96 -4.97
C THR A 337 23.94 -21.13 -5.54
N ASP A 338 24.44 -22.05 -4.72
CA ASP A 338 25.29 -23.15 -5.18
C ASP A 338 24.60 -24.53 -5.12
N PHE A 339 23.35 -24.55 -4.65
CA PHE A 339 22.45 -25.70 -4.59
C PHE A 339 22.94 -26.81 -3.67
N ASN A 340 23.73 -26.44 -2.65
CA ASN A 340 24.22 -27.37 -1.66
C ASN A 340 23.20 -27.60 -0.52
N GLY A 341 22.06 -26.88 -0.52
CA GLY A 341 21.00 -26.95 0.48
C GLY A 341 21.22 -26.06 1.70
N TRP A 342 22.34 -25.33 1.75
CA TRP A 342 22.67 -24.34 2.76
C TRP A 342 22.44 -22.94 2.21
N VAL A 343 22.04 -22.04 3.10
CA VAL A 343 21.78 -20.65 2.75
C VAL A 343 23.12 -19.92 2.60
N ASP A 344 23.35 -19.32 1.44
CA ASP A 344 24.52 -18.46 1.16
C ASP A 344 24.26 -17.01 1.56
N HIS A 345 23.02 -16.57 1.40
CA HIS A 345 22.59 -15.19 1.48
C HIS A 345 21.22 -15.07 2.14
N GLU A 346 21.00 -14.01 2.91
CA GLU A 346 19.68 -13.62 3.37
C GLU A 346 19.42 -12.15 3.02
N LEU A 347 18.24 -11.83 2.51
CA LEU A 347 17.74 -10.46 2.49
C LEU A 347 16.83 -10.21 3.67
N ALA A 348 16.99 -9.05 4.30
CA ALA A 348 16.15 -8.60 5.40
C ALA A 348 15.92 -7.07 5.31
N SER A 349 14.91 -6.61 6.03
CA SER A 349 14.67 -5.17 6.25
C SER A 349 15.51 -4.68 7.43
N CYS A 350 16.13 -3.51 7.28
CA CYS A 350 16.99 -2.90 8.29
C CYS A 350 16.86 -1.38 8.32
N SER A 351 17.24 -0.76 9.44
CA SER A 351 17.46 0.69 9.52
C SER A 351 18.87 1.08 9.07
N ASN A 352 19.05 2.30 8.57
CA ASN A 352 20.36 2.83 8.20
C ASN A 352 21.31 2.88 9.41
N GLY A 353 20.81 3.27 10.58
CA GLY A 353 21.59 3.30 11.80
C GLY A 353 22.05 1.89 12.25
N GLY A 354 21.17 0.88 12.15
CA GLY A 354 21.52 -0.52 12.41
C GLY A 354 22.61 -1.04 11.45
N LEU A 355 22.48 -0.72 10.16
CA LEU A 355 23.50 -1.03 9.14
C LEU A 355 24.85 -0.38 9.46
N LEU A 356 24.88 0.92 9.77
CA LEU A 356 26.11 1.67 10.06
C LEU A 356 26.83 1.19 11.33
N LYS A 357 26.09 0.59 12.26
CA LYS A 357 26.64 0.02 13.50
C LYS A 357 26.97 -1.47 13.38
N ASP A 358 26.59 -2.11 12.28
CA ASP A 358 26.62 -3.57 12.09
C ASP A 358 25.99 -4.32 13.27
N ASP A 359 24.87 -3.81 13.78
CA ASP A 359 24.16 -4.39 14.91
C ASP A 359 22.66 -4.19 14.71
N LEU A 360 22.01 -5.29 14.30
CA LEU A 360 20.60 -5.34 13.92
C LEU A 360 19.66 -5.56 15.12
N THR A 361 20.23 -5.83 16.29
CA THR A 361 19.48 -6.21 17.50
C THR A 361 19.32 -5.06 18.48
N LYS A 362 20.16 -4.02 18.39
CA LYS A 362 20.09 -2.88 19.30
C LYS A 362 19.10 -1.83 18.81
N SER A 363 17.97 -1.73 19.51
CA SER A 363 16.97 -0.67 19.30
C SER A 363 17.51 0.76 19.47
N ALA A 364 18.63 0.97 20.15
CA ALA A 364 19.26 2.29 20.26
C ALA A 364 19.91 2.78 18.95
N PHE A 365 20.11 1.89 17.97
CA PHE A 365 20.69 2.22 16.68
C PHE A 365 19.66 2.37 15.57
N VAL A 366 18.41 1.99 15.81
CA VAL A 366 17.41 2.09 14.75
C VAL A 366 16.97 3.52 14.49
N ASP A 367 16.71 3.79 13.22
CA ASP A 367 16.21 5.04 12.70
C ASP A 367 15.14 4.77 11.62
N ASP A 368 14.42 5.80 11.20
CA ASP A 368 13.33 5.67 10.23
C ASP A 368 13.81 5.67 8.76
N VAL A 369 15.02 5.20 8.51
CA VAL A 369 15.55 5.03 7.15
C VAL A 369 15.61 3.54 6.85
N PHE A 370 14.58 3.02 6.17
CA PHE A 370 14.43 1.60 5.91
C PHE A 370 15.14 1.16 4.63
N LEU A 371 15.95 0.11 4.74
CA LEU A 371 16.79 -0.45 3.69
C LEU A 371 16.53 -1.94 3.53
N SER A 372 16.73 -2.43 2.31
CA SER A 372 17.02 -3.84 2.04
C SER A 372 18.50 -4.06 2.29
N ILE A 373 18.84 -5.06 3.10
CA ILE A 373 20.23 -5.45 3.34
C ILE A 373 20.46 -6.89 2.90
N LEU A 374 21.67 -7.14 2.42
CA LEU A 374 22.17 -8.48 2.12
C LEU A 374 23.06 -8.95 3.27
N ILE A 375 22.62 -9.97 3.99
CA ILE A 375 23.42 -10.71 4.96
C ILE A 375 24.11 -11.84 4.22
N ARG A 376 25.44 -11.91 4.30
CA ARG A 376 26.21 -13.02 3.73
C ARG A 376 26.41 -14.07 4.81
N VAL A 377 25.99 -15.30 4.56
CA VAL A 377 26.02 -16.36 5.57
C VAL A 377 27.34 -17.13 5.49
N PRO A 378 28.02 -17.40 6.63
CA PRO A 378 27.67 -16.95 7.98
C PRO A 378 28.04 -15.47 8.21
N ARG A 379 27.17 -14.73 8.90
CA ARG A 379 27.23 -13.26 9.03
C ARG A 379 28.50 -12.77 9.73
N ASP A 380 28.92 -13.48 10.77
CA ASP A 380 30.12 -13.18 11.55
C ASP A 380 31.42 -13.22 10.73
N GLU A 381 31.44 -13.98 9.64
CA GLU A 381 32.58 -14.05 8.73
C GLU A 381 32.46 -13.11 7.53
N ARG A 382 31.25 -12.91 7.00
CA ARG A 382 31.04 -12.27 5.68
C ARG A 382 30.28 -10.94 5.73
N GLY A 383 29.74 -10.57 6.87
CA GLY A 383 29.12 -9.27 7.14
C GLY A 383 27.78 -9.03 6.43
N ILE A 384 27.36 -7.77 6.48
CA ILE A 384 26.15 -7.25 5.84
C ILE A 384 26.48 -6.18 4.81
N ALA A 385 25.62 -6.00 3.81
CA ALA A 385 25.78 -4.97 2.78
C ALA A 385 24.44 -4.27 2.48
N ASP A 386 24.53 -3.00 2.09
CA ASP A 386 23.39 -2.22 1.61
C ASP A 386 22.96 -2.72 0.22
N ALA A 387 21.73 -3.20 0.09
CA ALA A 387 21.15 -3.65 -1.17
C ALA A 387 20.22 -2.60 -1.81
N GLY A 388 19.90 -1.51 -1.09
CA GLY A 388 19.05 -0.42 -1.56
C GLY A 388 17.96 -0.01 -0.56
N PHE A 389 17.11 0.94 -0.94
CA PHE A 389 15.96 1.33 -0.12
C PHE A 389 14.91 0.21 -0.08
N LEU A 390 14.29 0.02 1.09
CA LEU A 390 13.10 -0.79 1.21
C LEU A 390 12.00 -0.20 0.31
N ASN A 391 11.26 -1.05 -0.41
CA ASN A 391 10.27 -0.60 -1.39
C ASN A 391 10.87 0.24 -2.54
N VAL A 392 12.14 -0.01 -2.88
CA VAL A 392 12.89 0.50 -4.05
C VAL A 392 13.24 1.99 -3.99
N PHE A 393 12.31 2.85 -3.57
CA PHE A 393 12.50 4.30 -3.62
C PHE A 393 12.87 4.91 -2.28
N PRO A 394 13.72 5.96 -2.29
CA PRO A 394 13.92 6.78 -1.11
C PRO A 394 12.63 7.58 -0.78
N PRO A 395 12.34 7.83 0.51
CA PRO A 395 11.10 8.49 0.93
C PRO A 395 10.91 9.94 0.42
N ASP A 396 11.99 10.65 0.12
CA ASP A 396 11.95 12.02 -0.43
C ASP A 396 11.54 12.05 -1.91
N ARG A 397 11.53 10.89 -2.59
CA ARG A 397 11.05 10.75 -3.96
C ARG A 397 9.63 10.20 -4.02
N TYR A 398 9.38 9.13 -3.27
CA TYR A 398 8.07 8.47 -3.19
C TYR A 398 7.80 7.99 -1.76
N ASP A 399 6.61 8.31 -1.25
CA ASP A 399 6.10 7.70 -0.03
C ASP A 399 5.66 6.27 -0.33
N THR A 400 6.44 5.30 0.13
CA THR A 400 6.17 3.86 -0.02
C THR A 400 5.40 3.28 1.17
N VAL A 401 5.04 4.12 2.15
CA VAL A 401 4.25 3.77 3.34
C VAL A 401 4.80 2.53 4.08
N PRO A 402 6.05 2.54 4.57
CA PRO A 402 6.61 1.37 5.26
C PRO A 402 5.98 1.11 6.65
N PHE A 403 5.42 2.15 7.28
CA PHE A 403 4.74 2.05 8.58
C PHE A 403 3.31 1.53 8.46
N ASN A 404 2.84 0.79 9.47
CA ASN A 404 1.46 0.28 9.56
C ASN A 404 1.01 -0.39 8.25
N ASN A 405 1.84 -1.28 7.74
CA ASN A 405 1.70 -1.92 6.44
C ASN A 405 1.97 -3.43 6.57
N ARG A 406 1.65 -4.19 5.52
CA ARG A 406 1.81 -5.65 5.46
C ARG A 406 2.38 -6.15 4.14
N VAL A 407 2.91 -5.24 3.32
CA VAL A 407 3.57 -5.55 2.05
C VAL A 407 4.91 -4.83 1.99
N MET A 408 5.94 -5.51 1.47
CA MET A 408 7.25 -4.93 1.26
C MET A 408 7.97 -5.53 0.05
N VAL A 409 8.91 -4.76 -0.50
CA VAL A 409 9.80 -5.16 -1.59
C VAL A 409 11.25 -5.05 -1.14
N LEU A 410 11.99 -6.15 -1.31
CA LEU A 410 13.42 -6.24 -1.05
C LEU A 410 14.17 -6.29 -2.38
N PRO A 411 14.73 -5.15 -2.86
CA PRO A 411 15.63 -5.15 -4.01
C PRO A 411 17.00 -5.73 -3.65
N VAL A 412 17.65 -6.37 -4.62
CA VAL A 412 19.07 -6.75 -4.55
C VAL A 412 19.70 -6.76 -5.95
N PRO A 413 20.87 -6.12 -6.16
CA PRO A 413 21.62 -6.29 -7.39
C PRO A 413 22.12 -7.73 -7.54
N ALA A 414 21.87 -8.36 -8.69
CA ALA A 414 22.20 -9.77 -8.94
C ALA A 414 23.70 -10.08 -8.70
N LYS A 415 24.60 -9.15 -9.06
CA LYS A 415 26.04 -9.28 -8.78
C LYS A 415 26.38 -9.43 -7.29
N MET A 416 25.55 -8.94 -6.37
CA MET A 416 25.83 -9.05 -4.93
C MET A 416 25.63 -10.48 -4.42
N LEU A 417 24.77 -11.24 -5.10
CA LEU A 417 24.54 -12.69 -4.91
C LEU A 417 25.56 -13.56 -5.65
N GLY A 418 26.56 -12.95 -6.31
CA GLY A 418 27.54 -13.68 -7.11
C GLY A 418 27.01 -14.27 -8.42
N LEU A 419 25.85 -13.80 -8.89
CA LEU A 419 25.31 -14.20 -10.19
C LEU A 419 26.10 -13.57 -11.34
N SER A 420 26.13 -14.27 -12.48
CA SER A 420 26.83 -13.87 -13.69
C SER A 420 26.13 -14.46 -14.91
N GLU A 421 26.56 -14.09 -16.12
CA GLU A 421 26.06 -14.71 -17.37
C GLU A 421 26.25 -16.23 -17.42
N SER A 422 27.20 -16.78 -16.64
CA SER A 422 27.42 -18.22 -16.50
C SER A 422 26.69 -18.89 -15.32
N LYS A 423 26.06 -18.09 -14.45
CA LYS A 423 25.38 -18.53 -13.23
C LYS A 423 24.19 -17.61 -12.97
N THR A 424 23.04 -17.99 -13.51
CA THR A 424 21.82 -17.16 -13.59
C THR A 424 20.73 -17.59 -12.62
N ASP A 425 20.84 -18.80 -12.07
CA ASP A 425 19.82 -19.41 -11.23
C ASP A 425 20.24 -19.52 -9.76
N PHE A 426 19.23 -19.58 -8.89
CA PHE A 426 19.37 -19.79 -7.45
C PHE A 426 18.07 -20.38 -6.88
N ASP A 427 18.16 -20.93 -5.67
CA ASP A 427 17.03 -21.38 -4.87
C ASP A 427 16.75 -20.34 -3.78
N PHE A 428 15.47 -20.03 -3.51
CA PHE A 428 15.10 -19.12 -2.42
C PHE A 428 13.84 -19.52 -1.68
N ARG A 429 13.68 -19.03 -0.45
CA ARG A 429 12.46 -19.13 0.37
C ARG A 429 12.36 -17.97 1.34
N VAL A 430 11.18 -17.77 1.94
CA VAL A 430 11.01 -16.85 3.07
C VAL A 430 10.93 -17.66 4.36
N LEU A 431 11.73 -17.27 5.35
CA LEU A 431 11.59 -17.61 6.76
C LEU A 431 11.17 -16.33 7.48
N SER A 432 10.06 -16.39 8.21
CA SER A 432 9.52 -15.25 8.95
C SER A 432 9.50 -15.55 10.44
N LEU A 433 10.13 -14.66 11.21
CA LEU A 433 10.22 -14.76 12.66
C LEU A 433 9.35 -13.69 13.33
N GLY A 434 8.77 -14.05 14.47
CA GLY A 434 8.04 -13.14 15.34
C GLY A 434 8.98 -12.19 16.10
N ALA A 435 8.40 -11.36 16.97
CA ALA A 435 9.15 -10.31 17.66
C ALA A 435 10.28 -10.84 18.57
N GLU A 436 11.38 -10.07 18.66
CA GLU A 436 12.56 -10.37 19.48
C GLU A 436 12.20 -10.59 20.96
N GLN A 437 11.23 -9.82 21.47
CA GLN A 437 10.77 -9.89 22.86
C GLN A 437 10.26 -11.29 23.25
N TYR A 438 9.95 -12.13 22.26
CA TYR A 438 9.51 -13.51 22.43
C TYR A 438 10.58 -14.54 22.04
N GLY A 439 11.81 -14.09 21.78
CA GLY A 439 12.94 -14.93 21.39
C GLY A 439 12.93 -15.34 19.92
N TYR A 440 12.33 -14.54 19.04
CA TYR A 440 12.23 -14.80 17.60
C TYR A 440 11.61 -16.17 17.25
N PRO A 441 10.36 -16.44 17.68
CA PRO A 441 9.70 -17.69 17.31
C PRO A 441 9.55 -17.77 15.78
N GLU A 442 9.80 -18.94 15.21
CA GLU A 442 9.47 -19.18 13.80
C GLU A 442 7.95 -19.17 13.62
N ILE A 443 7.46 -18.24 12.80
CA ILE A 443 6.04 -18.08 12.51
C ILE A 443 5.69 -18.78 11.20
N ASP A 444 6.46 -18.53 10.15
CA ASP A 444 6.23 -19.16 8.85
C ASP A 444 7.52 -19.43 8.08
N ARG A 445 7.46 -20.43 7.20
CA ARG A 445 8.53 -20.83 6.31
C ARG A 445 7.95 -21.40 5.01
N THR A 446 8.27 -20.77 3.89
CA THR A 446 7.82 -21.24 2.58
C THR A 446 8.67 -22.40 2.07
N SER A 447 8.17 -23.12 1.06
CA SER A 447 8.99 -24.06 0.29
C SER A 447 10.13 -23.35 -0.43
N MET A 448 11.18 -24.10 -0.75
CA MET A 448 12.27 -23.63 -1.60
C MET A 448 11.79 -23.52 -3.05
N ILE A 449 12.17 -22.44 -3.73
CA ILE A 449 11.71 -22.07 -5.07
C ILE A 449 12.96 -21.85 -5.94
N ARG A 450 13.04 -22.56 -7.06
CA ARG A 450 14.07 -22.33 -8.08
C ARG A 450 13.68 -21.13 -8.94
N TYR A 451 14.62 -20.23 -9.17
CA TYR A 451 14.43 -19.09 -10.06
C TYR A 451 15.66 -18.85 -10.94
N ASP A 452 15.43 -18.52 -12.20
CA ASP A 452 16.46 -18.06 -13.13
C ASP A 452 16.13 -16.62 -13.53
N ILE A 453 17.07 -15.71 -13.27
CA ILE A 453 16.86 -14.27 -13.49
C ILE A 453 16.70 -13.90 -14.97
N THR A 454 17.18 -14.75 -15.88
CA THR A 454 17.15 -14.52 -17.33
C THR A 454 15.91 -15.08 -17.99
N GLU A 455 15.18 -15.95 -17.28
CA GLU A 455 13.99 -16.62 -17.76
C GLU A 455 12.77 -16.40 -16.82
N PRO A 456 12.35 -15.14 -16.56
CA PRO A 456 11.09 -14.89 -15.86
C PRO A 456 9.92 -15.34 -16.73
N VAL A 457 8.96 -16.07 -16.14
CA VAL A 457 7.73 -16.44 -16.84
C VAL A 457 6.82 -15.23 -16.97
N VAL A 458 6.79 -14.38 -15.94
CA VAL A 458 6.08 -13.11 -15.93
C VAL A 458 7.06 -11.98 -15.67
N HIS A 459 7.30 -11.15 -16.68
CA HIS A 459 8.13 -9.95 -16.56
C HIS A 459 7.26 -8.74 -16.21
N THR A 460 7.59 -8.10 -15.08
CA THR A 460 6.75 -7.05 -14.47
C THR A 460 7.47 -5.73 -14.23
N ALA A 461 8.77 -5.65 -14.51
CA ALA A 461 9.62 -4.49 -14.20
C ALA A 461 9.40 -3.30 -15.16
N PHE A 462 8.20 -3.14 -15.74
CA PHE A 462 7.86 -2.03 -16.65
C PHE A 462 7.47 -0.73 -15.94
N GLY A 463 7.66 -0.66 -14.62
CA GLY A 463 7.19 0.42 -13.79
C GLY A 463 8.06 1.67 -13.88
N ILE A 464 7.93 2.51 -12.86
CA ILE A 464 8.69 3.74 -12.68
C ILE A 464 10.18 3.40 -12.71
N ASP A 465 10.93 4.06 -13.59
CA ASP A 465 12.35 3.83 -13.86
C ASP A 465 12.73 2.39 -14.28
N GLY A 466 11.80 1.62 -14.85
CA GLY A 466 12.06 0.22 -15.20
C GLY A 466 12.14 -0.70 -13.98
N THR A 467 11.49 -0.32 -12.88
CA THR A 467 11.40 -1.14 -11.65
C THR A 467 10.05 -1.87 -11.57
N VAL A 468 9.85 -2.67 -10.53
CA VAL A 468 8.57 -3.33 -10.20
C VAL A 468 7.50 -2.40 -9.63
N MET A 469 7.83 -1.12 -9.38
CA MET A 469 6.92 -0.15 -8.76
C MET A 469 6.16 0.63 -9.83
N HIS A 470 4.82 0.65 -9.80
CA HIS A 470 3.97 1.33 -10.78
C HIS A 470 3.07 2.38 -10.12
N ASP A 471 2.69 3.42 -10.88
CA ASP A 471 1.59 4.31 -10.49
C ASP A 471 0.26 3.59 -10.69
N SER A 472 -0.48 3.38 -9.60
CA SER A 472 -1.77 2.67 -9.63
C SER A 472 -2.92 3.47 -10.24
N ASN A 473 -2.66 4.71 -10.67
CA ASN A 473 -3.57 5.44 -11.54
C ASN A 473 -3.49 5.02 -13.01
N GLU A 474 -2.40 4.35 -13.40
CA GLU A 474 -2.20 3.85 -14.75
C GLU A 474 -2.39 2.33 -14.79
N PRO A 475 -2.74 1.76 -15.96
CA PRO A 475 -2.69 0.31 -16.16
C PRO A 475 -1.29 -0.25 -15.94
N VAL A 476 -1.21 -1.43 -15.32
CA VAL A 476 0.05 -2.13 -15.03
C VAL A 476 0.45 -2.98 -16.23
N ARG A 477 1.62 -2.71 -16.82
CA ARG A 477 2.14 -3.49 -17.95
C ARG A 477 2.85 -4.76 -17.46
N ILE A 478 2.61 -5.87 -18.15
CA ILE A 478 3.30 -7.15 -17.95
C ILE A 478 3.60 -7.81 -19.30
N ALA A 479 4.59 -8.71 -19.31
CA ALA A 479 4.88 -9.60 -20.43
C ALA A 479 4.98 -11.05 -19.91
N VAL A 480 4.43 -11.99 -20.67
CA VAL A 480 4.32 -13.40 -20.28
C VAL A 480 4.95 -14.28 -21.35
N ASP A 481 5.95 -15.08 -20.98
CA ASP A 481 6.52 -16.12 -21.86
C ASP A 481 5.70 -17.42 -21.68
N ARG A 482 4.71 -17.61 -22.55
CA ARG A 482 3.81 -18.78 -22.55
C ARG A 482 4.57 -20.06 -22.88
N ARG A 483 5.52 -20.00 -23.80
CA ARG A 483 6.34 -21.15 -24.19
C ARG A 483 7.16 -21.65 -23.00
N LEU A 484 7.78 -20.73 -22.26
CA LEU A 484 8.51 -21.03 -21.04
C LEU A 484 7.58 -21.60 -19.97
N ALA A 485 6.42 -20.97 -19.73
CA ALA A 485 5.44 -21.43 -18.76
C ALA A 485 5.01 -22.89 -19.02
N LYS A 486 4.69 -23.22 -20.28
CA LYS A 486 4.35 -24.58 -20.72
C LYS A 486 5.53 -25.54 -20.53
N SER A 487 6.75 -25.13 -20.88
CA SER A 487 7.96 -25.97 -20.75
C SER A 487 8.30 -26.30 -19.28
N LYS A 488 8.10 -25.34 -18.37
CA LYS A 488 8.31 -25.49 -16.93
C LYS A 488 7.10 -26.14 -16.23
N ASN A 489 6.00 -26.37 -16.96
CA ASN A 489 4.72 -26.89 -16.44
C ASN A 489 4.20 -26.07 -15.22
N VAL A 490 4.33 -24.74 -15.31
CA VAL A 490 3.87 -23.83 -14.26
C VAL A 490 2.53 -23.19 -14.63
N ARG A 491 1.76 -22.81 -13.61
CA ARG A 491 0.55 -22.00 -13.76
C ARG A 491 0.88 -20.57 -13.36
N PRO A 492 1.22 -19.69 -14.31
CA PRO A 492 1.68 -18.36 -13.97
C PRO A 492 0.56 -17.52 -13.35
N ALA A 493 0.93 -16.65 -12.43
CA ALA A 493 0.04 -15.65 -11.85
C ALA A 493 0.83 -14.38 -11.55
N VAL A 494 0.12 -13.25 -11.63
CA VAL A 494 0.65 -11.93 -11.29
C VAL A 494 0.24 -11.60 -9.86
N MET A 495 1.19 -11.18 -9.05
CA MET A 495 0.96 -10.66 -7.70
C MET A 495 1.07 -9.14 -7.74
N ILE A 496 0.01 -8.45 -7.33
CA ILE A 496 -0.06 -6.98 -7.25
C ILE A 496 -0.20 -6.58 -5.78
N MET A 497 0.81 -5.93 -5.20
CA MET A 497 0.76 -5.40 -3.84
C MET A 497 0.43 -3.91 -3.86
N HIS A 498 -0.62 -3.52 -3.14
CA HIS A 498 -1.09 -2.15 -3.06
C HIS A 498 -0.57 -1.47 -1.79
N HIS A 499 0.42 -0.59 -1.93
CA HIS A 499 1.10 0.03 -0.78
C HIS A 499 0.18 0.95 0.04
N MET A 500 -0.79 1.61 -0.61
CA MET A 500 -1.70 2.58 0.02
C MET A 500 -3.05 1.98 0.44
N ASN A 501 -3.37 0.75 0.05
CA ASN A 501 -4.63 0.11 0.44
C ASN A 501 -4.62 -0.34 1.89
N THR A 502 -5.81 -0.43 2.49
CA THR A 502 -6.05 -0.95 3.84
C THR A 502 -7.14 -2.02 3.90
N ASP A 503 -7.74 -2.36 2.77
CA ASP A 503 -8.80 -3.35 2.67
C ASP A 503 -8.29 -4.73 2.21
N ALA A 504 -9.22 -5.59 1.79
CA ALA A 504 -8.92 -6.94 1.30
C ALA A 504 -8.06 -6.93 0.02
N HIS A 505 -8.08 -5.85 -0.77
CA HIS A 505 -7.27 -5.68 -1.98
C HIS A 505 -5.87 -5.14 -1.65
N LYS A 506 -5.33 -5.46 -0.48
CA LYS A 506 -3.91 -5.18 -0.20
C LYS A 506 -3.00 -5.98 -1.14
N VAL A 507 -3.42 -7.18 -1.49
CA VAL A 507 -2.77 -8.06 -2.45
C VAL A 507 -3.85 -8.57 -3.39
N ASP A 508 -3.68 -8.34 -4.69
CA ASP A 508 -4.47 -8.99 -5.72
C ASP A 508 -3.61 -10.04 -6.42
N LEU A 509 -4.22 -11.20 -6.70
CA LEU A 509 -3.62 -12.27 -7.49
C LEU A 509 -4.42 -12.43 -8.76
N VAL A 510 -3.74 -12.40 -9.91
CA VAL A 510 -4.34 -12.58 -11.24
C VAL A 510 -3.77 -13.83 -11.87
N GLU A 511 -4.57 -14.89 -12.00
CA GLU A 511 -4.17 -16.14 -12.64
C GLU A 511 -4.12 -15.96 -14.16
N LEU A 512 -3.06 -16.44 -14.80
CA LEU A 512 -2.89 -16.36 -16.25
C LEU A 512 -3.15 -17.75 -16.86
N LYS A 513 -4.23 -17.86 -17.64
CA LYS A 513 -4.65 -19.10 -18.32
C LYS A 513 -3.89 -19.25 -19.63
N LEU A 514 -3.32 -20.43 -19.82
CA LEU A 514 -2.52 -20.76 -21.00
C LEU A 514 -3.31 -21.57 -22.04
N ASP A 515 -4.45 -22.12 -21.62
CA ASP A 515 -5.31 -23.08 -22.29
C ASP A 515 -6.60 -22.48 -22.86
N THR A 516 -6.91 -21.23 -22.51
CA THR A 516 -8.00 -20.45 -23.11
C THR A 516 -7.55 -18.99 -23.21
N ASP A 517 -8.07 -18.29 -24.22
CA ASP A 517 -7.91 -16.85 -24.43
C ASP A 517 -9.17 -16.04 -24.11
N ASP A 518 -10.29 -16.75 -23.86
CA ASP A 518 -11.59 -16.26 -23.40
C ASP A 518 -11.97 -17.05 -22.12
N VAL A 519 -11.93 -16.41 -20.95
CA VAL A 519 -12.13 -17.09 -19.65
C VAL A 519 -13.58 -17.16 -19.21
N ASP A 520 -14.39 -16.14 -19.52
CA ASP A 520 -15.81 -16.12 -19.18
C ASP A 520 -16.70 -16.72 -20.27
N GLY A 521 -16.12 -17.06 -21.43
CA GLY A 521 -16.76 -17.80 -22.52
C GLY A 521 -17.76 -16.96 -23.28
N ASP A 522 -17.50 -15.66 -23.35
CA ASP A 522 -18.42 -14.65 -23.83
C ASP A 522 -18.30 -14.43 -25.36
N GLY A 523 -17.21 -14.92 -25.96
CA GLY A 523 -16.90 -14.87 -27.38
C GLY A 523 -15.90 -13.77 -27.77
N LEU A 524 -15.45 -12.95 -26.82
CA LEU A 524 -14.35 -12.02 -26.97
C LEU A 524 -13.09 -12.58 -26.30
N VAL A 525 -11.93 -12.17 -26.81
CA VAL A 525 -10.66 -12.54 -26.21
C VAL A 525 -10.36 -11.59 -25.05
N ASP A 526 -10.05 -12.11 -23.87
CA ASP A 526 -9.84 -11.36 -22.63
C ASP A 526 -8.86 -10.18 -22.81
N VAL A 527 -7.78 -10.36 -23.59
CA VAL A 527 -6.78 -9.29 -23.79
C VAL A 527 -7.35 -8.10 -24.55
N ASN A 528 -8.31 -8.32 -25.46
CA ASN A 528 -8.99 -7.25 -26.18
C ASN A 528 -10.00 -6.55 -25.28
N GLU A 529 -10.75 -7.30 -24.48
CA GLU A 529 -11.71 -6.73 -23.53
C GLU A 529 -11.04 -5.88 -22.47
N LEU A 530 -9.92 -6.33 -21.92
CA LEU A 530 -9.10 -5.52 -21.01
C LEU A 530 -8.60 -4.23 -21.65
N ALA A 531 -8.23 -4.26 -22.93
CA ALA A 531 -7.82 -3.06 -23.66
C ALA A 531 -9.00 -2.10 -23.92
N LEU A 532 -10.20 -2.63 -24.18
CA LEU A 532 -11.38 -1.85 -24.53
C LEU A 532 -12.14 -1.36 -23.30
N TYR A 533 -12.55 -2.25 -22.40
CA TYR A 533 -13.46 -1.95 -21.28
C TYR A 533 -12.71 -1.85 -19.94
N GLY A 534 -11.51 -2.42 -19.89
CA GLY A 534 -10.71 -2.46 -18.68
C GLY A 534 -11.21 -3.51 -17.66
N ASP A 535 -12.11 -4.40 -18.05
CA ASP A 535 -12.57 -5.58 -17.31
C ASP A 535 -13.07 -6.63 -18.32
N LEU A 536 -13.57 -7.77 -17.82
CA LEU A 536 -14.21 -8.82 -18.63
C LEU A 536 -15.74 -8.86 -18.42
N THR A 537 -16.26 -8.19 -17.39
CA THR A 537 -17.69 -8.29 -17.02
C THR A 537 -18.58 -7.22 -17.64
N THR A 538 -18.02 -6.18 -18.27
CA THR A 538 -18.83 -5.16 -18.96
C THR A 538 -19.65 -5.80 -20.09
N THR A 539 -19.18 -6.94 -20.56
CA THR A 539 -19.60 -7.61 -21.77
C THR A 539 -20.48 -8.82 -21.56
N ASP A 540 -20.78 -9.31 -20.33
CA ASP A 540 -21.55 -10.52 -19.91
C ASP A 540 -22.68 -11.07 -20.85
N THR A 541 -23.13 -10.32 -21.85
CA THR A 541 -23.83 -10.75 -23.07
C THR A 541 -23.23 -10.15 -24.38
N PRO A 542 -22.11 -10.64 -24.97
CA PRO A 542 -21.26 -9.82 -25.84
C PRO A 542 -21.28 -10.08 -27.33
N LEU A 543 -22.02 -11.08 -27.83
CA LEU A 543 -22.21 -11.17 -29.29
C LEU A 543 -22.97 -9.97 -29.87
N ASN A 544 -23.67 -9.19 -29.02
CA ASN A 544 -24.57 -8.09 -29.44
C ASN A 544 -24.30 -6.74 -28.75
N THR A 545 -23.21 -6.58 -27.99
CA THR A 545 -22.84 -5.27 -27.44
C THR A 545 -22.42 -4.36 -28.60
N ASP A 546 -22.97 -3.14 -28.65
CA ASP A 546 -22.70 -2.11 -29.66
C ASP A 546 -22.42 -0.83 -28.89
N THR A 547 -21.13 -0.63 -28.56
CA THR A 547 -20.66 0.38 -27.60
C THR A 547 -20.89 1.80 -28.13
N ASP A 548 -20.68 2.03 -29.43
CA ASP A 548 -20.85 3.33 -30.06
C ASP A 548 -22.21 3.56 -30.75
N LYS A 549 -23.05 2.51 -30.78
CA LYS A 549 -24.45 2.50 -31.26
C LYS A 549 -24.59 2.71 -32.75
N ASP A 550 -23.65 2.21 -33.54
CA ASP A 550 -23.67 2.33 -34.98
C ASP A 550 -24.33 1.15 -35.72
N GLY A 551 -24.70 0.11 -34.97
CA GLY A 551 -25.41 -1.07 -35.44
C GLY A 551 -24.52 -2.26 -35.81
N ALA A 552 -23.20 -2.15 -35.69
CA ALA A 552 -22.30 -3.30 -35.61
C ALA A 552 -22.09 -3.71 -34.15
N THR A 553 -21.79 -4.98 -33.92
CA THR A 553 -21.46 -5.44 -32.57
C THR A 553 -19.95 -5.31 -32.36
N ASP A 554 -19.52 -4.99 -31.14
CA ASP A 554 -18.11 -4.84 -30.80
C ASP A 554 -17.29 -6.08 -31.22
N ALA A 555 -17.89 -7.27 -31.15
CA ALA A 555 -17.31 -8.52 -31.65
C ALA A 555 -17.11 -8.54 -33.18
N ASP A 556 -18.12 -8.13 -33.96
CA ASP A 556 -18.03 -8.01 -35.41
C ASP A 556 -17.01 -6.95 -35.82
N GLU A 557 -16.92 -5.85 -35.06
CA GLU A 557 -15.98 -4.77 -35.30
C GLU A 557 -14.53 -5.19 -35.03
N LEU A 558 -14.26 -5.85 -33.89
CA LEU A 558 -12.94 -6.40 -33.60
C LEU A 558 -12.53 -7.44 -34.64
N ALA A 559 -13.44 -8.34 -35.03
CA ALA A 559 -13.21 -9.29 -36.12
C ALA A 559 -12.93 -8.58 -37.45
N ALA A 560 -13.61 -7.46 -37.73
CA ALA A 560 -13.40 -6.63 -38.89
C ALA A 560 -12.14 -5.75 -38.80
N GLY A 561 -11.58 -5.55 -37.60
CA GLY A 561 -10.46 -4.65 -37.31
C GLY A 561 -10.87 -3.17 -37.30
N THR A 562 -12.13 -2.88 -37.02
CA THR A 562 -12.66 -1.53 -36.82
C THR A 562 -12.72 -1.20 -35.32
N ASP A 563 -13.08 0.03 -34.95
CA ASP A 563 -12.93 0.53 -33.56
C ASP A 563 -14.30 0.60 -32.88
N PRO A 564 -14.62 -0.27 -31.89
CA PRO A 564 -15.92 -0.31 -31.24
C PRO A 564 -16.36 0.94 -30.47
N LYS A 565 -15.50 1.97 -30.43
CA LYS A 565 -15.76 3.24 -29.76
C LYS A 565 -15.90 4.41 -30.74
N ASP A 566 -15.72 4.19 -32.04
CA ASP A 566 -15.85 5.21 -33.07
C ASP A 566 -16.96 4.83 -34.06
N PRO A 567 -18.14 5.48 -34.02
CA PRO A 567 -19.29 5.13 -34.86
C PRO A 567 -19.08 5.41 -36.35
N ASN A 568 -17.89 5.91 -36.73
CA ASN A 568 -17.46 6.06 -38.12
C ASN A 568 -16.55 4.92 -38.60
N SER A 569 -16.00 4.14 -37.66
CA SER A 569 -15.10 3.02 -37.86
C SER A 569 -15.91 1.72 -37.83
N VAL A 570 -16.68 1.48 -38.90
CA VAL A 570 -17.56 0.32 -38.98
C VAL A 570 -17.49 -0.39 -40.30
N PHE A 571 -17.37 -1.71 -40.27
CA PHE A 571 -17.31 -2.55 -41.45
C PHE A 571 -18.70 -2.78 -42.05
N LEU A 572 -19.27 -1.71 -42.61
CA LEU A 572 -20.61 -1.69 -43.19
C LEU A 572 -20.57 -1.28 -44.67
N LEU A 573 -21.42 -1.93 -45.47
CA LEU A 573 -21.72 -1.48 -46.83
C LEU A 573 -22.48 -0.15 -46.78
N LYS A 574 -21.98 0.89 -47.45
CA LYS A 574 -22.64 2.20 -47.46
C LYS A 574 -23.91 2.13 -48.34
N PRO A 575 -25.04 2.71 -47.89
CA PRO A 575 -26.36 2.53 -48.52
C PRO A 575 -26.51 3.11 -49.93
N ASN A 576 -25.53 3.88 -50.40
CA ASN A 576 -25.54 4.54 -51.71
C ASN A 576 -24.90 3.69 -52.82
N VAL A 577 -25.40 2.47 -53.02
CA VAL A 577 -25.02 1.63 -54.17
C VAL A 577 -25.53 2.31 -55.45
N ARG A 578 -24.63 2.83 -56.29
CA ARG A 578 -24.97 3.48 -57.56
C ARG A 578 -24.89 2.46 -58.69
N THR A 579 -25.90 2.35 -59.53
CA THR A 579 -25.79 1.58 -60.79
C THR A 579 -25.02 2.44 -61.80
N THR A 580 -23.81 2.02 -62.13
CA THR A 580 -23.02 2.63 -63.21
C THR A 580 -23.42 2.02 -64.55
N SER A 581 -22.94 2.60 -65.66
CA SER A 581 -23.10 2.00 -67.00
C SER A 581 -22.44 0.62 -67.13
N LEU A 582 -21.58 0.24 -66.18
CA LEU A 582 -20.87 -1.03 -66.17
C LEU A 582 -21.46 -2.04 -65.17
N GLY A 583 -22.36 -1.62 -64.27
CA GLY A 583 -22.94 -2.48 -63.23
C GLY A 583 -23.01 -1.79 -61.85
N PRO A 584 -23.52 -2.49 -60.81
CA PRO A 584 -23.64 -1.96 -59.46
C PRO A 584 -22.27 -1.60 -58.84
N GLU A 585 -22.15 -0.39 -58.31
CA GLU A 585 -21.00 0.09 -57.54
C GLU A 585 -21.25 -0.08 -56.03
N LEU A 586 -20.42 -0.88 -55.39
CA LEU A 586 -20.41 -1.14 -53.96
C LEU A 586 -19.34 -0.29 -53.29
N LYS A 587 -19.68 0.27 -52.12
CA LYS A 587 -18.76 1.02 -51.27
C LYS A 587 -18.87 0.52 -49.83
N TRP A 588 -17.75 0.30 -49.17
CA TRP A 588 -17.70 -0.11 -47.77
C TRP A 588 -16.50 0.51 -47.08
N SER A 589 -16.60 0.70 -45.77
CA SER A 589 -15.47 1.16 -44.97
C SER A 589 -14.38 0.10 -44.96
N SER A 590 -13.12 0.53 -45.04
CA SER A 590 -11.98 -0.38 -45.18
C SER A 590 -10.84 -0.04 -44.26
N VAL A 591 -10.16 -1.07 -43.76
CA VAL A 591 -9.05 -0.99 -42.80
C VAL A 591 -7.73 -1.26 -43.52
N ALA A 592 -6.67 -0.51 -43.19
CA ALA A 592 -5.35 -0.67 -43.81
C ALA A 592 -4.83 -2.12 -43.72
N ASP A 593 -4.02 -2.52 -44.69
CA ASP A 593 -3.36 -3.83 -44.75
C ASP A 593 -4.31 -5.06 -44.75
N LYS A 594 -5.59 -4.85 -45.06
CA LYS A 594 -6.57 -5.92 -45.29
C LYS A 594 -6.87 -6.10 -46.76
N SER A 595 -7.50 -7.22 -47.10
CA SER A 595 -8.09 -7.45 -48.41
C SER A 595 -9.53 -7.91 -48.26
N TYR A 596 -10.34 -7.71 -49.29
CA TYR A 596 -11.76 -8.01 -49.27
C TYR A 596 -12.18 -8.83 -50.47
N LEU A 597 -13.19 -9.68 -50.29
CA LEU A 597 -13.86 -10.40 -51.36
C LEU A 597 -15.31 -9.96 -51.44
N VAL A 598 -15.73 -9.57 -52.63
CA VAL A 598 -17.13 -9.34 -52.96
C VAL A 598 -17.75 -10.65 -53.43
N GLN A 599 -18.85 -11.01 -52.79
CA GLN A 599 -19.71 -12.09 -53.25
C GLN A 599 -21.12 -11.58 -53.53
N ARG A 600 -21.84 -12.26 -54.43
CA ARG A 600 -23.24 -11.94 -54.74
C ARG A 600 -24.12 -13.19 -54.79
N THR A 601 -25.42 -12.98 -54.64
CA THR A 601 -26.46 -14.00 -54.89
C THR A 601 -27.72 -13.36 -55.47
N PRO A 602 -28.45 -14.01 -56.38
CA PRO A 602 -29.72 -13.47 -56.90
C PRO A 602 -30.87 -13.56 -55.88
N ALA A 603 -30.75 -14.38 -54.82
CA ALA A 603 -31.76 -14.53 -53.78
C ALA A 603 -31.17 -14.96 -52.43
N LEU A 604 -31.65 -14.36 -51.33
CA LEU A 604 -31.32 -14.76 -49.95
C LEU A 604 -31.85 -16.19 -49.70
N GLY A 605 -30.96 -17.18 -49.77
CA GLY A 605 -31.30 -18.62 -49.73
C GLY A 605 -30.56 -19.44 -50.79
N GLN A 606 -29.93 -18.80 -51.78
CA GLN A 606 -29.00 -19.42 -52.71
C GLN A 606 -27.56 -19.15 -52.31
N ALA A 607 -26.64 -20.02 -52.73
CA ALA A 607 -25.21 -19.86 -52.48
C ALA A 607 -24.68 -18.55 -53.08
N PHE A 608 -23.81 -17.88 -52.32
CA PHE A 608 -23.11 -16.68 -52.80
C PHE A 608 -21.94 -17.10 -53.70
N GLU A 609 -21.85 -16.50 -54.89
CA GLU A 609 -20.70 -16.65 -55.78
C GLU A 609 -19.70 -15.52 -55.57
N THR A 610 -18.41 -15.83 -55.65
CA THR A 610 -17.34 -14.82 -55.53
C THR A 610 -17.15 -14.12 -56.86
N VAL A 611 -17.33 -12.80 -56.89
CA VAL A 611 -17.32 -11.99 -58.13
C VAL A 611 -16.09 -11.09 -58.24
N SER A 612 -15.17 -11.16 -57.28
CA SER A 612 -13.91 -10.42 -57.27
C SER A 612 -12.76 -11.33 -56.84
N GLY A 613 -11.54 -11.05 -57.33
CA GLY A 613 -10.34 -11.51 -56.62
C GLY A 613 -10.11 -10.68 -55.35
N PRO A 614 -9.12 -11.02 -54.49
CA PRO A 614 -8.82 -10.25 -53.29
C PRO A 614 -8.58 -8.77 -53.63
N ILE A 615 -9.40 -7.89 -53.07
CA ILE A 615 -9.33 -6.44 -53.29
C ILE A 615 -8.52 -5.84 -52.14
N PRO A 616 -7.31 -5.29 -52.38
CA PRO A 616 -6.55 -4.61 -51.33
C PRO A 616 -7.32 -3.42 -50.76
N ALA A 617 -7.18 -3.18 -49.46
CA ALA A 617 -7.84 -2.08 -48.79
C ALA A 617 -7.34 -0.71 -49.29
N THR A 618 -8.25 0.25 -49.40
CA THR A 618 -7.98 1.68 -49.66
C THR A 618 -8.68 2.54 -48.61
N PRO A 619 -8.15 2.63 -47.38
CA PRO A 619 -8.78 3.40 -46.31
C PRO A 619 -9.04 4.86 -46.70
N PRO A 620 -10.16 5.46 -46.23
CA PRO A 620 -11.16 4.87 -45.35
C PRO A 620 -12.25 4.06 -46.09
N LEU A 621 -12.24 4.04 -47.44
CA LEU A 621 -13.34 3.49 -48.23
C LEU A 621 -12.85 2.74 -49.47
N ASN A 622 -13.19 1.45 -49.55
CA ASN A 622 -13.05 0.68 -50.78
C ASN A 622 -14.26 0.89 -51.69
N THR A 623 -14.00 0.87 -53.00
CA THR A 623 -15.04 0.88 -54.04
C THR A 623 -14.83 -0.28 -54.99
N PHE A 624 -15.90 -1.02 -55.32
CA PHE A 624 -15.88 -2.10 -56.31
C PHE A 624 -17.09 -1.98 -57.24
N VAL A 625 -16.88 -2.20 -58.53
CA VAL A 625 -17.96 -2.24 -59.53
C VAL A 625 -18.09 -3.66 -60.06
N ASP A 626 -19.25 -4.29 -59.85
CA ASP A 626 -19.54 -5.61 -60.40
C ASP A 626 -19.90 -5.51 -61.88
N LYS A 627 -18.88 -5.67 -62.74
CA LYS A 627 -19.03 -5.64 -64.20
C LYS A 627 -19.71 -6.87 -64.80
N THR A 628 -19.93 -7.89 -63.98
CA THR A 628 -20.47 -9.18 -64.42
C THR A 628 -21.96 -9.33 -64.12
N ALA A 629 -22.56 -8.34 -63.46
CA ALA A 629 -23.97 -8.36 -63.08
C ALA A 629 -24.88 -8.14 -64.30
N PRO A 630 -25.81 -9.06 -64.59
CA PRO A 630 -26.85 -8.86 -65.60
C PRO A 630 -27.64 -7.57 -65.38
N LEU A 631 -27.79 -6.76 -66.43
CA LEU A 631 -28.55 -5.51 -66.38
C LEU A 631 -30.04 -5.78 -66.12
N GLY A 632 -30.62 -5.09 -65.14
CA GLY A 632 -32.05 -5.15 -64.82
C GLY A 632 -32.46 -6.21 -63.78
N GLN A 633 -31.52 -6.98 -63.24
CA GLN A 633 -31.75 -7.94 -62.15
C GLN A 633 -31.17 -7.41 -60.83
N GLY A 634 -31.94 -7.53 -59.74
CA GLY A 634 -31.45 -7.23 -58.39
C GLY A 634 -30.63 -8.38 -57.81
N PHE A 635 -29.53 -8.05 -57.12
CA PHE A 635 -28.66 -9.01 -56.43
C PHE A 635 -28.46 -8.57 -54.98
N PHE A 636 -28.22 -9.54 -54.12
CA PHE A 636 -27.74 -9.33 -52.76
C PHE A 636 -26.22 -9.50 -52.75
N TYR A 637 -25.52 -8.54 -52.14
CA TYR A 637 -24.07 -8.55 -52.04
C TYR A 637 -23.66 -8.71 -50.58
N ARG A 638 -22.52 -9.37 -50.38
CA ARG A 638 -21.80 -9.35 -49.10
C ARG A 638 -20.31 -9.15 -49.36
N ILE A 639 -19.67 -8.46 -48.44
CA ILE A 639 -18.22 -8.27 -48.44
C ILE A 639 -17.65 -9.19 -47.37
N LEU A 640 -16.74 -10.06 -47.75
CA LEU A 640 -15.99 -10.90 -46.84
C LEU A 640 -14.62 -10.28 -46.62
N LYS A 641 -14.13 -10.35 -45.38
CA LYS A 641 -12.73 -10.18 -45.03
C LYS A 641 -12.13 -11.59 -44.90
N PRO A 642 -11.51 -12.12 -45.97
CA PRO A 642 -10.91 -13.46 -45.95
C PRO A 642 -9.73 -13.58 -44.99
#